data_AF-A0A8H6TFI3-F1
#
_entry.id   AF-A0A8H6TFI3-F1
#
_cell.length_a   1.000
_cell.length_b   1.000
_cell.length_c   1.000
_cell.angle_alpha   90.00
_cell.angle_beta   90.00
_cell.angle_gamma   90.00
#
_symmetry.space_group_name_H-M   'P 1'
#
loop_
_entity.id
_entity.type
_entity.pdbx_description
1 polymer ?
#
loop_
_entity_poly.entity_id
_entity_poly.type
_entity_poly.pdbx_seq_one_letter_code
_entity_poly.pdbx_strand_id
1 'polypeptide(L)'
;MLTKLANPQHHRSAGRQPDDTWWCLCIHKCGGAGGKTVSRQTYKRHAKKDAQLIAANLAAGYGADGEDEGAGEGVGEAGGVEGEAGMDRDVDMDAEEEEPNNLTNRSEEPEDVQMDEQDASPFHDFVRRADDAPSSGGDDASAVDGSPSNSRAHSPFSQIRDPSPDPLHGYTSNDSDGSEPSEPRTSPPPNAHPKLPNDFRIVTKFIQFLRNASLDDEDEVEPDVAYAHRNPPTCPATVTEDEQLSIELYLATKNGSEESYNLSRDAVLRRHPEDEILTFYKVRRLIEDLTGAVWRSEEGSAQIRYRQEFTARILEELERNAGIRTSAFKDFFDGWDYLERAGFSMTEEEVEQRIRDGDMVLMFSMDGAQLYRNKVSDLWMYIWIIFDRAPEIRHKKRYILPGGFIPGPNPPKIPESFIYVGLYFLAACQREKGGLPVWDALDEIVKTIRLHLGVVGADTLGMTDLAGSCGHTGKMLCRTMCPIVGRHKEGLGIHYPCMQLPNDYHIKGCDHPDVDLRELLRKHTPKSAEERYEQNLILLASSRNPTQFRRNRLATGLTKPTLFSGLPSKYTFGIPTLFGLDFMHPILNLMDLLIPLWRGLYRCEKTDNVADWDWAVLGEEVWNAHGAWVAELSKYFPISFDNPPRNPALKINSGYKCYEFLMYLFGLGPALLYGILPGNYYRNLCSLIRGYRLLLQYEISVADVDEAENRLITFAESFEDMYVERRADRIHFVPETSMREWAIECMFGSLGDELQQHSNPYAHFTALGIRRCQVNALTTILPDLVPKKGLPRGAIPLAPGYAMLHRADKCYRRVNEPEEDAIMVYMESVFEDKRMAAEAIRQWDGKVRRFARALLPNGQVARCAWSENQNNFTRSGRMVKVETKGDGAEPTRIDFAEVRFFAELRVLNTTHHIAVGSFFGLPDRYLLDFSYGTYWSAQHSGDDDVRVFAIPSIMSVVMMAPDLQCQHCMEEEDARDRFFLVEKPGLELASRRGRTEFDDGIDSEAED
;
A
#
# COMPACT_ATOMS: atom_id res chain seq x y z
N MET A 1 19.90 -0.67 -28.57
CA MET A 1 20.94 -1.71 -28.86
C MET A 1 20.79 -3.04 -28.08
N LEU A 2 20.15 -3.08 -26.88
CA LEU A 2 19.91 -4.32 -26.10
C LEU A 2 18.61 -5.07 -26.45
N THR A 3 17.65 -4.41 -27.11
CA THR A 3 16.36 -4.97 -27.56
C THR A 3 16.51 -6.08 -28.62
N LYS A 4 17.62 -6.11 -29.36
CA LYS A 4 17.87 -7.11 -30.42
C LYS A 4 18.30 -8.49 -29.90
N LEU A 5 18.54 -8.66 -28.59
CA LEU A 5 19.07 -9.90 -28.01
C LEU A 5 18.01 -10.86 -27.46
N ALA A 6 16.73 -10.48 -27.38
CA ALA A 6 15.70 -11.25 -26.68
C ALA A 6 14.69 -12.00 -27.58
N ASN A 7 14.81 -11.94 -28.92
CA ASN A 7 13.84 -12.57 -29.83
C ASN A 7 14.37 -13.90 -30.42
N PRO A 8 13.80 -15.07 -30.08
CA PRO A 8 14.23 -16.38 -30.60
C PRO A 8 14.10 -16.53 -32.12
N GLN A 9 13.30 -15.69 -32.78
CA GLN A 9 13.12 -15.74 -34.23
C GLN A 9 14.27 -15.07 -35.02
N HIS A 10 15.18 -14.32 -34.38
CA HIS A 10 16.28 -13.63 -35.06
C HIS A 10 17.57 -14.47 -35.28
N HIS A 11 17.64 -15.71 -34.81
CA HIS A 11 18.82 -16.57 -35.05
C HIS A 11 19.00 -17.02 -36.51
N ARG A 12 18.07 -16.69 -37.42
CA ARG A 12 18.19 -17.00 -38.86
C ARG A 12 18.80 -15.88 -39.70
N SER A 13 19.14 -14.71 -39.13
CA SER A 13 19.63 -13.55 -39.88
C SER A 13 21.01 -13.03 -39.42
N ALA A 14 22.00 -13.90 -39.27
CA ALA A 14 23.41 -13.50 -39.23
C ALA A 14 24.01 -13.67 -40.64
N GLY A 15 24.15 -12.55 -41.36
CA GLY A 15 24.49 -12.50 -42.78
C GLY A 15 25.89 -13.03 -43.13
N ARG A 16 25.98 -13.73 -44.25
CA ARG A 16 27.22 -14.17 -44.92
C ARG A 16 28.10 -12.97 -45.26
N GLN A 17 29.39 -13.01 -44.90
CA GLN A 17 30.37 -12.00 -45.32
C GLN A 17 30.87 -12.27 -46.76
N PRO A 18 31.38 -11.26 -47.49
CA PRO A 18 31.80 -11.40 -48.89
C PRO A 18 32.90 -12.43 -49.16
N ASP A 19 33.65 -12.84 -48.13
CA ASP A 19 34.83 -13.72 -48.18
C ASP A 19 34.55 -15.18 -47.73
N ASP A 20 33.28 -15.59 -47.76
CA ASP A 20 32.78 -16.92 -47.32
C ASP A 20 33.00 -17.23 -45.82
N THR A 21 33.27 -16.19 -45.02
CA THR A 21 33.28 -16.24 -43.56
C THR A 21 31.93 -15.86 -42.94
N TRP A 22 31.72 -16.26 -41.68
CA TRP A 22 30.45 -16.16 -40.97
C TRP A 22 30.66 -15.50 -39.61
N TRP A 23 29.81 -14.54 -39.26
CA TRP A 23 29.87 -13.87 -37.96
C TRP A 23 29.15 -14.72 -36.89
N CYS A 24 29.87 -15.22 -35.89
CA CYS A 24 29.35 -16.13 -34.86
C CYS A 24 29.29 -15.44 -33.48
N LEU A 25 28.12 -15.49 -32.84
CA LEU A 25 27.84 -14.89 -31.53
C LEU A 25 27.71 -15.92 -30.39
N CYS A 26 28.09 -17.19 -30.62
CA CYS A 26 27.91 -18.22 -29.61
C CYS A 26 28.65 -17.87 -28.30
N ILE A 27 27.96 -18.06 -27.17
CA ILE A 27 28.43 -17.60 -25.86
C ILE A 27 29.67 -18.40 -25.43
N HIS A 28 29.68 -19.70 -25.70
CA HIS A 28 30.70 -20.63 -25.18
C HIS A 28 32.04 -20.65 -25.94
N LYS A 29 32.08 -20.33 -27.23
CA LYS A 29 33.31 -20.37 -28.04
C LYS A 29 33.71 -19.03 -28.63
N CYS A 30 32.76 -18.11 -28.82
CA CYS A 30 33.01 -16.81 -29.42
C CYS A 30 32.84 -15.64 -28.44
N GLY A 31 32.42 -15.90 -27.19
CA GLY A 31 32.38 -14.90 -26.11
C GLY A 31 31.13 -14.02 -26.10
N GLY A 32 30.04 -14.47 -26.73
CA GLY A 32 28.77 -13.73 -26.72
C GLY A 32 28.89 -12.39 -27.46
N ALA A 33 28.43 -11.30 -26.80
CA ALA A 33 28.18 -9.97 -27.37
C ALA A 33 29.34 -9.34 -28.18
N GLY A 34 30.58 -9.86 -28.07
CA GLY A 34 31.71 -9.43 -28.89
C GLY A 34 31.75 -10.00 -30.32
N GLY A 35 31.17 -11.19 -30.55
CA GLY A 35 31.18 -11.89 -31.85
C GLY A 35 32.57 -12.19 -32.43
N LYS A 36 32.69 -13.23 -33.27
CA LYS A 36 33.93 -13.48 -34.04
C LYS A 36 33.61 -13.98 -35.45
N THR A 37 34.41 -13.54 -36.41
CA THR A 37 34.41 -14.09 -37.78
C THR A 37 35.00 -15.50 -37.75
N VAL A 38 34.24 -16.49 -38.24
CA VAL A 38 34.64 -17.90 -38.28
C VAL A 38 34.32 -18.53 -39.65
N SER A 39 34.97 -19.64 -39.99
CA SER A 39 34.64 -20.37 -41.22
C SER A 39 33.23 -20.99 -41.15
N ARG A 40 32.60 -21.21 -42.31
CA ARG A 40 31.24 -21.80 -42.41
C ARG A 40 31.09 -23.13 -41.67
N GLN A 41 32.09 -24.01 -41.73
CA GLN A 41 32.08 -25.28 -41.00
C GLN A 41 32.15 -25.07 -39.48
N THR A 42 32.90 -24.06 -39.03
CA THR A 42 33.03 -23.72 -37.60
C THR A 42 31.73 -23.10 -37.09
N TYR A 43 31.11 -22.20 -37.85
CA TYR A 43 29.80 -21.61 -37.55
C TYR A 43 28.72 -22.69 -37.37
N LYS A 44 28.59 -23.65 -38.29
CA LYS A 44 27.61 -24.74 -38.20
C LYS A 44 27.86 -25.63 -36.96
N ARG A 45 29.12 -25.88 -36.62
CA ARG A 45 29.49 -26.65 -35.42
C ARG A 45 29.12 -25.91 -34.13
N HIS A 46 29.38 -24.60 -34.09
CA HIS A 46 29.05 -23.75 -32.96
C HIS A 46 27.53 -23.66 -32.78
N ALA A 47 26.78 -23.40 -33.85
CA ALA A 47 25.31 -23.33 -33.82
C ALA A 47 24.66 -24.64 -33.34
N LYS A 48 25.17 -25.80 -33.80
CA LYS A 48 24.67 -27.11 -33.35
C LYS A 48 24.94 -27.34 -31.86
N LYS A 49 26.10 -26.92 -31.36
CA LYS A 49 26.50 -27.11 -29.96
C LYS A 49 25.78 -26.14 -29.02
N ASP A 50 25.56 -24.89 -29.44
CA ASP A 50 24.75 -23.90 -28.72
C ASP A 50 23.30 -24.36 -28.61
N ALA A 51 22.71 -24.87 -29.71
CA ALA A 51 21.35 -25.40 -29.70
C ALA A 51 21.20 -26.63 -28.79
N GLN A 52 22.20 -27.52 -28.77
CA GLN A 52 22.23 -28.68 -27.84
C GLN A 52 22.36 -28.23 -26.37
N LEU A 53 23.12 -27.17 -26.09
CA LEU A 53 23.27 -26.65 -24.73
C LEU A 53 22.02 -25.89 -24.26
N ILE A 54 21.38 -25.13 -25.14
CA ILE A 54 20.11 -24.46 -24.85
C ILE A 54 19.03 -25.52 -24.58
N ALA A 55 18.98 -26.58 -25.38
CA ALA A 55 18.06 -27.71 -25.14
C ALA A 55 18.39 -28.47 -23.85
N ALA A 56 19.67 -28.66 -23.52
CA ALA A 56 20.09 -29.30 -22.26
C ALA A 56 19.80 -28.43 -21.03
N ASN A 57 19.95 -27.11 -21.12
CA ASN A 57 19.61 -26.17 -20.04
C ASN A 57 18.09 -26.03 -19.86
N LEU A 58 17.31 -26.15 -20.94
CA LEU A 58 15.85 -26.23 -20.88
C LEU A 58 15.37 -27.56 -20.27
N ALA A 59 16.09 -28.67 -20.54
CA ALA A 59 15.80 -29.97 -19.94
C ALA A 59 16.26 -30.08 -18.48
N ALA A 60 17.39 -29.48 -18.11
CA ALA A 60 17.92 -29.45 -16.74
C ALA A 60 17.11 -28.54 -15.80
N GLY A 61 16.29 -27.63 -16.34
CA GLY A 61 15.28 -26.91 -15.56
C GLY A 61 14.09 -27.78 -15.10
N TYR A 62 14.02 -29.03 -15.55
CA TYR A 62 13.02 -30.03 -15.20
C TYR A 62 13.72 -31.31 -14.67
N GLY A 63 14.35 -31.24 -13.50
CA GLY A 63 14.87 -32.44 -12.84
C GLY A 63 15.82 -32.22 -11.67
N ALA A 64 15.27 -32.38 -10.46
CA ALA A 64 15.89 -32.78 -9.19
C ALA A 64 16.87 -31.82 -8.48
N ASP A 65 16.41 -31.30 -7.33
CA ASP A 65 17.24 -31.17 -6.13
C ASP A 65 17.53 -32.58 -5.58
N GLY A 66 18.81 -32.88 -5.35
CA GLY A 66 19.29 -34.12 -4.76
C GLY A 66 20.81 -34.08 -4.65
N GLU A 67 21.30 -34.13 -3.42
CA GLU A 67 22.70 -34.12 -2.98
C GLU A 67 23.58 -35.14 -3.74
N ASP A 68 24.85 -34.81 -4.03
CA ASP A 68 26.01 -35.24 -3.22
C ASP A 68 27.36 -34.91 -3.89
N GLU A 69 28.37 -34.62 -3.06
CA GLU A 69 29.78 -34.53 -3.43
C GLU A 69 30.40 -35.94 -3.54
N GLY A 70 31.35 -36.16 -4.45
CA GLY A 70 32.18 -37.36 -4.40
C GLY A 70 32.97 -37.69 -5.66
N ALA A 71 34.28 -37.48 -5.61
CA ALA A 71 35.24 -37.92 -6.61
C ALA A 71 35.40 -39.47 -6.64
N GLY A 72 35.65 -40.05 -7.81
CA GLY A 72 36.08 -41.45 -7.92
C GLY A 72 36.11 -42.00 -9.35
N GLU A 73 37.26 -42.56 -9.73
CA GLU A 73 37.64 -43.08 -11.05
C GLU A 73 36.91 -44.38 -11.47
N GLY A 74 36.90 -44.70 -12.78
CA GLY A 74 36.95 -46.11 -13.23
C GLY A 74 36.02 -46.56 -14.38
N VAL A 75 36.59 -46.59 -15.60
CA VAL A 75 36.56 -47.66 -16.63
C VAL A 75 35.30 -48.54 -16.82
N GLY A 76 34.82 -48.65 -18.07
CA GLY A 76 34.09 -49.85 -18.53
C GLY A 76 33.29 -49.69 -19.82
N GLU A 77 33.66 -50.43 -20.86
CA GLU A 77 33.17 -50.38 -22.24
C GLU A 77 31.87 -51.18 -22.51
N ALA A 78 31.27 -50.86 -23.66
CA ALA A 78 30.69 -51.78 -24.67
C ALA A 78 29.21 -52.20 -24.61
N GLY A 79 28.58 -52.15 -25.80
CA GLY A 79 27.56 -53.11 -26.24
C GLY A 79 26.24 -52.51 -26.69
N GLY A 80 26.07 -52.22 -27.99
CA GLY A 80 24.77 -51.88 -28.58
C GLY A 80 23.94 -53.11 -28.99
N VAL A 81 22.70 -52.87 -29.46
CA VAL A 81 22.11 -53.31 -30.74
C VAL A 81 20.59 -53.03 -30.73
N GLU A 82 20.12 -52.69 -31.92
CA GLU A 82 18.80 -52.27 -32.41
C GLU A 82 17.70 -53.36 -32.33
N GLY A 83 16.43 -52.97 -32.53
CA GLY A 83 15.38 -53.94 -32.95
C GLY A 83 13.92 -53.54 -32.77
N GLU A 84 13.42 -52.69 -33.67
CA GLU A 84 12.14 -52.76 -34.43
C GLU A 84 10.73 -52.93 -33.79
N ALA A 85 9.77 -52.44 -34.58
CA ALA A 85 8.37 -52.14 -34.31
C ALA A 85 7.39 -53.31 -34.52
N GLY A 86 6.16 -53.15 -34.02
CA GLY A 86 5.02 -54.02 -34.32
C GLY A 86 3.69 -53.35 -33.95
N MET A 87 2.73 -53.46 -34.86
CA MET A 87 1.47 -52.72 -35.00
C MET A 87 0.27 -53.67 -34.80
N ASP A 88 -0.93 -53.07 -34.68
CA ASP A 88 -2.28 -53.62 -34.96
C ASP A 88 -3.19 -54.17 -33.82
N ARG A 89 -4.21 -53.33 -33.50
CA ARG A 89 -5.67 -53.43 -33.80
C ARG A 89 -6.61 -54.45 -33.15
N ASP A 90 -7.88 -53.98 -33.14
CA ASP A 90 -9.20 -54.64 -33.10
C ASP A 90 -9.92 -54.75 -31.73
N VAL A 91 -11.24 -54.51 -31.54
CA VAL A 91 -12.37 -53.82 -32.23
C VAL A 91 -13.66 -54.12 -31.42
N ASP A 92 -14.71 -53.29 -31.57
CA ASP A 92 -16.15 -53.44 -31.20
C ASP A 92 -16.58 -53.25 -29.71
N MET A 93 -17.46 -52.31 -29.30
CA MET A 93 -18.77 -51.79 -29.78
C MET A 93 -19.97 -52.65 -29.32
N ASP A 94 -20.79 -52.13 -28.41
CA ASP A 94 -22.27 -52.08 -28.48
C ASP A 94 -22.91 -51.46 -27.21
N ALA A 95 -24.11 -50.92 -27.45
CA ALA A 95 -24.81 -49.87 -26.69
C ALA A 95 -26.05 -50.39 -25.92
N GLU A 96 -26.87 -49.42 -25.44
CA GLU A 96 -28.26 -49.50 -24.93
C GLU A 96 -28.44 -49.75 -23.42
N GLU A 97 -29.43 -49.21 -22.69
CA GLU A 97 -30.28 -48.00 -22.71
C GLU A 97 -31.19 -48.09 -21.44
N GLU A 98 -31.70 -46.94 -20.96
CA GLU A 98 -32.92 -46.73 -20.13
C GLU A 98 -32.99 -46.98 -18.59
N GLU A 99 -33.54 -45.95 -17.91
CA GLU A 99 -33.98 -45.82 -16.49
C GLU A 99 -35.35 -46.54 -16.21
N PRO A 100 -36.20 -46.27 -15.16
CA PRO A 100 -36.12 -45.48 -13.90
C PRO A 100 -36.80 -46.11 -12.64
N ASN A 101 -36.87 -45.29 -11.56
CA ASN A 101 -37.86 -45.22 -10.45
C ASN A 101 -37.62 -45.89 -9.07
N ASN A 102 -37.57 -45.01 -8.05
CA ASN A 102 -38.58 -44.82 -6.97
C ASN A 102 -38.10 -44.88 -5.50
N LEU A 103 -38.16 -43.70 -4.86
CA LEU A 103 -38.79 -43.34 -3.57
C LEU A 103 -38.89 -44.41 -2.46
N THR A 104 -38.29 -44.11 -1.29
CA THR A 104 -39.07 -44.02 -0.03
C THR A 104 -38.43 -43.04 0.95
N ASN A 105 -39.32 -42.35 1.66
CA ASN A 105 -39.10 -41.31 2.63
C ASN A 105 -39.32 -41.93 4.03
N ARG A 106 -38.42 -41.76 5.00
CA ARG A 106 -38.75 -41.88 6.43
C ARG A 106 -37.74 -41.14 7.31
N SER A 107 -38.33 -40.27 8.13
CA SER A 107 -37.83 -39.42 9.20
C SER A 107 -37.30 -40.18 10.41
N GLU A 108 -36.11 -39.81 10.92
CA GLU A 108 -35.74 -39.96 12.34
C GLU A 108 -34.86 -38.77 12.78
N GLU A 109 -35.09 -38.32 14.01
CA GLU A 109 -34.50 -37.17 14.71
C GLU A 109 -33.01 -37.41 15.05
N PRO A 110 -32.17 -36.36 15.25
CA PRO A 110 -30.78 -36.56 15.66
C PRO A 110 -30.67 -36.62 17.20
N GLU A 111 -30.27 -37.78 17.72
CA GLU A 111 -29.72 -37.92 19.07
C GLU A 111 -28.22 -37.61 19.08
N ASP A 112 -27.79 -37.00 20.18
CA ASP A 112 -26.44 -36.55 20.49
C ASP A 112 -25.34 -37.62 20.30
N VAL A 113 -24.26 -37.27 19.60
CA VAL A 113 -22.99 -37.99 19.67
C VAL A 113 -21.84 -37.01 19.90
N GLN A 114 -21.19 -37.19 21.04
CA GLN A 114 -19.94 -36.56 21.46
C GLN A 114 -18.83 -36.84 20.42
N MET A 115 -18.19 -35.80 19.90
CA MET A 115 -16.94 -35.94 19.13
C MET A 115 -15.77 -36.03 20.09
N ASP A 116 -15.19 -37.23 20.18
CA ASP A 116 -13.90 -37.49 20.81
C ASP A 116 -12.76 -36.89 19.99
N GLU A 117 -11.82 -36.27 20.72
CA GLU A 117 -10.50 -35.87 20.28
C GLU A 117 -9.65 -37.10 19.93
N GLN A 118 -9.17 -37.19 18.69
CA GLN A 118 -7.86 -37.76 18.34
C GLN A 118 -7.61 -37.66 16.83
N ASP A 119 -6.67 -36.80 16.44
CA ASP A 119 -5.71 -37.12 15.40
C ASP A 119 -4.37 -36.48 15.81
N ALA A 120 -3.64 -37.23 16.64
CA ALA A 120 -2.26 -36.96 16.98
C ALA A 120 -1.34 -37.74 16.03
N SER A 121 -0.32 -37.03 15.54
CA SER A 121 0.88 -37.58 14.89
C SER A 121 1.49 -38.79 15.61
N PRO A 122 2.10 -39.72 14.86
CA PRO A 122 3.41 -40.22 15.28
C PRO A 122 4.36 -40.48 14.09
N PHE A 123 5.70 -40.40 14.16
CA PHE A 123 6.67 -39.98 15.16
C PHE A 123 8.06 -40.00 14.46
N HIS A 124 9.03 -39.30 15.05
CA HIS A 124 10.47 -39.53 14.89
C HIS A 124 10.87 -41.02 14.82
N ASP A 125 11.77 -41.40 13.89
CA ASP A 125 13.05 -42.06 14.26
C ASP A 125 13.97 -42.32 13.05
N PHE A 126 15.08 -41.58 12.98
CA PHE A 126 16.41 -42.09 12.64
C PHE A 126 17.42 -41.19 13.37
N VAL A 127 17.92 -41.66 14.51
CA VAL A 127 19.31 -42.10 14.73
C VAL A 127 19.44 -42.51 16.21
N ARG A 128 19.69 -43.80 16.46
CA ARG A 128 20.44 -44.28 17.63
C ARG A 128 21.56 -45.21 17.17
N ARG A 129 22.75 -44.93 17.72
CA ARG A 129 24.04 -45.66 17.79
C ARG A 129 25.15 -44.73 17.27
N ALA A 130 26.18 -44.38 18.02
CA ALA A 130 26.91 -45.20 18.97
C ALA A 130 27.44 -44.38 20.16
N ASP A 131 27.33 -44.95 21.36
CA ASP A 131 28.37 -44.89 22.39
C ASP A 131 28.45 -46.31 22.98
N ASP A 132 29.62 -46.93 22.85
CA ASP A 132 30.01 -48.16 23.53
C ASP A 132 31.16 -47.85 24.49
N ALA A 133 31.15 -48.54 25.64
CA ALA A 133 32.23 -48.78 26.60
C ALA A 133 32.29 -47.88 27.87
N PRO A 134 32.78 -48.40 29.02
CA PRO A 134 31.90 -48.72 30.14
C PRO A 134 32.33 -48.10 31.49
N SER A 135 31.43 -48.22 32.46
CA SER A 135 31.63 -47.85 33.87
C SER A 135 32.66 -48.70 34.62
N SER A 136 33.50 -48.04 35.41
CA SER A 136 34.12 -48.50 36.67
C SER A 136 34.33 -47.24 37.51
N GLY A 137 33.86 -47.05 38.74
CA GLY A 137 33.85 -47.92 39.91
C GLY A 137 34.68 -47.22 41.01
N GLY A 138 34.15 -47.09 42.23
CA GLY A 138 34.95 -46.82 43.44
C GLY A 138 34.67 -45.53 44.22
N ASP A 139 33.79 -45.64 45.20
CA ASP A 139 34.00 -45.43 46.64
C ASP A 139 34.49 -44.09 47.26
N ASP A 140 33.69 -43.71 48.28
CA ASP A 140 34.02 -43.19 49.62
C ASP A 140 34.32 -41.70 49.91
N ALA A 141 33.30 -41.10 50.56
CA ALA A 141 33.31 -40.47 51.89
C ALA A 141 34.09 -39.16 52.15
N SER A 142 33.34 -38.06 52.39
CA SER A 142 33.22 -37.38 53.71
C SER A 142 32.38 -36.09 53.63
N ALA A 143 31.73 -35.75 54.74
CA ALA A 143 30.69 -34.72 54.94
C ALA A 143 31.24 -33.26 54.90
N VAL A 144 30.48 -32.16 54.80
CA VAL A 144 29.44 -31.60 55.70
C VAL A 144 28.85 -30.30 55.05
N ASP A 145 27.52 -30.15 55.12
CA ASP A 145 26.64 -28.93 55.14
C ASP A 145 26.62 -27.86 54.01
N GLY A 146 25.39 -27.50 53.55
CA GLY A 146 25.12 -26.31 52.72
C GLY A 146 23.90 -26.40 51.76
N SER A 147 22.80 -25.69 52.09
CA SER A 147 21.76 -25.04 51.25
C SER A 147 21.26 -25.66 49.92
N PRO A 148 19.94 -25.69 49.62
CA PRO A 148 19.46 -26.18 48.32
C PRO A 148 19.50 -25.08 47.24
N SER A 149 20.26 -25.31 46.18
CA SER A 149 20.26 -24.52 44.94
C SER A 149 19.74 -25.33 43.76
N ASN A 150 18.96 -24.65 42.90
CA ASN A 150 18.89 -24.81 41.44
C ASN A 150 18.67 -26.20 40.81
N SER A 151 17.45 -26.42 40.32
CA SER A 151 17.23 -27.13 39.05
C SER A 151 16.64 -26.13 38.04
N ARG A 152 17.53 -25.64 37.16
CA ARG A 152 17.24 -24.81 36.00
C ARG A 152 16.63 -25.72 34.93
N ALA A 153 15.31 -25.71 34.80
CA ALA A 153 14.64 -26.33 33.66
C ALA A 153 14.78 -25.39 32.45
N HIS A 154 15.35 -25.90 31.36
CA HIS A 154 15.51 -25.21 30.10
C HIS A 154 14.13 -24.87 29.51
N SER A 155 13.84 -23.57 29.41
CA SER A 155 12.71 -22.99 28.71
C SER A 155 13.04 -22.84 27.22
N PRO A 156 12.11 -23.09 26.27
CA PRO A 156 12.37 -23.05 24.83
C PRO A 156 12.50 -21.62 24.24
N PHE A 157 12.71 -20.60 25.08
CA PHE A 157 12.94 -19.20 24.70
C PHE A 157 14.38 -18.90 24.23
N SER A 158 14.96 -19.75 23.39
CA SER A 158 16.25 -19.48 22.75
C SER A 158 16.17 -19.64 21.24
N GLN A 159 15.42 -18.75 20.59
CA GLN A 159 15.58 -18.37 19.18
C GLN A 159 14.66 -17.18 18.85
N ILE A 160 14.89 -16.06 19.54
CA ILE A 160 14.46 -14.76 19.02
C ILE A 160 15.39 -14.48 17.86
N ARG A 161 14.86 -14.57 16.63
CA ARG A 161 15.55 -14.08 15.44
C ARG A 161 15.71 -12.58 15.60
N ASP A 162 16.96 -12.14 15.58
CA ASP A 162 17.40 -10.83 15.13
C ASP A 162 16.56 -10.38 13.91
N PRO A 163 16.37 -9.08 13.63
CA PRO A 163 16.48 -8.65 12.24
C PRO A 163 17.94 -8.94 11.84
N SER A 164 18.23 -10.19 11.49
CA SER A 164 19.52 -10.48 10.89
C SER A 164 19.66 -9.55 9.68
N PRO A 165 20.85 -8.98 9.44
CA PRO A 165 21.10 -8.34 8.16
C PRO A 165 20.72 -9.36 7.11
N ASP A 166 19.81 -8.98 6.21
CA ASP A 166 19.56 -9.73 4.99
C ASP A 166 20.95 -10.12 4.45
N PRO A 167 21.23 -11.40 4.13
CA PRO A 167 22.51 -11.78 3.55
C PRO A 167 22.59 -11.19 2.14
N LEU A 168 22.93 -9.90 2.07
CA LEU A 168 23.47 -9.25 0.90
C LEU A 168 24.87 -9.84 0.66
N HIS A 169 24.90 -10.98 -0.03
CA HIS A 169 26.01 -11.29 -0.92
C HIS A 169 26.05 -10.19 -2.01
N GLY A 170 27.08 -9.35 -2.11
CA GLY A 170 28.27 -9.28 -1.31
C GLY A 170 28.94 -7.91 -1.41
N TYR A 171 29.30 -7.38 -0.25
CA TYR A 171 30.57 -6.71 -0.01
C TYR A 171 30.96 -7.06 1.43
N THR A 172 31.65 -8.19 1.59
CA THR A 172 32.28 -8.55 2.87
C THR A 172 33.33 -7.49 3.20
N SER A 173 33.09 -6.70 4.24
CA SER A 173 34.13 -5.92 4.93
C SER A 173 34.98 -6.86 5.77
N ASN A 174 36.02 -7.42 5.15
CA ASN A 174 37.18 -7.88 5.91
C ASN A 174 38.08 -6.67 6.18
N ASP A 175 37.83 -5.96 7.28
CA ASP A 175 38.79 -5.02 7.86
C ASP A 175 38.87 -5.32 9.37
N SER A 176 39.55 -6.41 9.74
CA SER A 176 40.07 -6.61 11.09
C SER A 176 41.34 -5.76 11.24
N ASP A 177 41.33 -4.84 12.20
CA ASP A 177 42.45 -3.98 12.57
C ASP A 177 43.63 -4.83 13.05
N GLY A 178 44.62 -4.99 12.16
CA GLY A 178 45.90 -5.65 12.43
C GLY A 178 47.01 -4.66 12.11
N SER A 179 47.55 -4.03 13.15
CA SER A 179 48.73 -3.17 13.07
C SER A 179 49.97 -3.97 12.68
N GLU A 180 50.47 -3.80 11.45
CA GLU A 180 51.82 -4.25 11.03
C GLU A 180 52.53 -3.20 10.13
N PRO A 181 53.88 -3.20 10.09
CA PRO A 181 54.67 -1.99 9.98
C PRO A 181 54.92 -1.49 8.55
N SER A 182 55.17 -0.19 8.46
CA SER A 182 55.35 0.62 7.25
C SER A 182 56.51 0.17 6.34
N GLU A 183 56.19 -0.18 5.09
CA GLU A 183 57.14 -0.20 3.96
C GLU A 183 56.94 1.00 3.01
N PRO A 184 57.99 1.44 2.30
CA PRO A 184 58.08 2.79 1.76
C PRO A 184 57.23 3.02 0.51
N ARG A 185 56.57 4.19 0.50
CA ARG A 185 55.68 4.70 -0.55
C ARG A 185 56.37 4.76 -1.91
N THR A 186 55.93 3.93 -2.85
CA THR A 186 56.05 4.24 -4.28
C THR A 186 54.88 5.14 -4.67
N SER A 187 55.19 6.33 -5.20
CA SER A 187 54.20 7.30 -5.68
C SER A 187 53.36 6.71 -6.82
N PRO A 188 52.02 6.91 -6.82
CA PRO A 188 51.15 6.36 -7.86
C PRO A 188 51.43 7.04 -9.21
N PRO A 189 51.25 6.33 -10.34
CA PRO A 189 51.52 6.87 -11.66
C PRO A 189 50.59 8.06 -12.00
N PRO A 190 51.03 9.04 -12.81
CA PRO A 190 50.35 10.35 -12.92
C PRO A 190 48.99 10.36 -13.65
N ASN A 191 48.48 9.23 -14.14
CA ASN A 191 47.34 9.16 -15.05
C ASN A 191 46.27 8.10 -14.71
N ALA A 192 46.10 7.76 -13.42
CA ALA A 192 44.95 6.95 -13.02
C ALA A 192 43.70 7.85 -12.89
N HIS A 193 42.87 7.92 -13.95
CA HIS A 193 41.54 8.52 -13.85
C HIS A 193 40.75 7.85 -12.70
N PRO A 194 40.06 8.64 -11.85
CA PRO A 194 39.34 8.10 -10.70
C PRO A 194 38.26 7.11 -11.14
N LYS A 195 38.31 5.87 -10.67
CA LYS A 195 37.19 4.93 -10.83
C LYS A 195 36.15 5.21 -9.76
N LEU A 196 35.27 6.20 -10.00
CA LEU A 196 33.99 6.28 -9.30
C LEU A 196 33.28 4.91 -9.38
N PRO A 197 32.43 4.55 -8.39
CA PRO A 197 31.71 3.28 -8.40
C PRO A 197 30.96 3.04 -9.71
N ASN A 198 30.79 1.77 -10.08
CA ASN A 198 30.18 1.40 -11.36
C ASN A 198 28.76 1.97 -11.50
N ASP A 199 27.95 1.89 -10.45
CA ASP A 199 26.55 2.35 -10.46
C ASP A 199 26.47 3.86 -10.65
N PHE A 200 27.34 4.62 -9.96
CA PHE A 200 27.46 6.07 -10.16
C PHE A 200 27.71 6.39 -11.64
N ARG A 201 28.65 5.67 -12.28
CA ARG A 201 29.01 5.87 -13.69
C ARG A 201 27.88 5.46 -14.64
N ILE A 202 27.17 4.37 -14.36
CA ILE A 202 26.04 3.90 -15.16
C ILE A 202 24.90 4.91 -15.11
N VAL A 203 24.48 5.33 -13.92
CA VAL A 203 23.40 6.31 -13.75
C VAL A 203 23.77 7.66 -14.38
N THR A 204 25.03 8.10 -14.25
CA THR A 204 25.50 9.32 -14.93
C THR A 204 25.36 9.23 -16.46
N LYS A 205 25.57 8.05 -17.06
CA LYS A 205 25.35 7.86 -18.51
C LYS A 205 23.86 7.92 -18.86
N PHE A 206 22.99 7.25 -18.09
CA PHE A 206 21.55 7.32 -18.32
C PHE A 206 21.02 8.76 -18.17
N ILE A 207 21.52 9.52 -17.18
CA ILE A 207 21.22 10.95 -17.05
C ILE A 207 21.60 11.73 -18.31
N GLN A 208 22.75 11.43 -18.92
CA GLN A 208 23.15 12.08 -20.18
C GLN A 208 22.23 11.71 -21.34
N PHE A 209 21.77 10.45 -21.42
CA PHE A 209 20.79 10.05 -22.42
C PHE A 209 19.44 10.74 -22.21
N LEU A 210 18.93 10.80 -20.99
CA LEU A 210 17.69 11.54 -20.66
C LEU A 210 17.80 13.04 -20.99
N ARG A 211 18.99 13.63 -20.81
CA ARG A 211 19.25 15.03 -21.17
C ARG A 211 19.17 15.29 -22.67
N ASN A 212 19.45 14.27 -23.47
CA ASN A 212 19.43 14.34 -24.93
C ASN A 212 18.21 13.62 -25.54
N ALA A 213 17.24 13.21 -24.71
CA ALA A 213 16.10 12.42 -25.15
C ALA A 213 15.29 13.17 -26.22
N SER A 214 14.87 12.44 -27.25
CA SER A 214 14.10 12.98 -28.37
C SER A 214 13.10 11.95 -28.86
N LEU A 215 11.94 12.41 -29.33
CA LEU A 215 10.98 11.55 -30.05
C LEU A 215 11.52 11.13 -31.42
N ASP A 216 12.58 11.79 -31.91
CA ASP A 216 13.26 11.44 -33.17
C ASP A 216 14.35 10.37 -33.00
N ASP A 217 14.56 9.88 -31.78
CA ASP A 217 15.56 8.84 -31.51
C ASP A 217 14.98 7.45 -31.85
N GLU A 218 15.17 7.01 -33.11
CA GLU A 218 14.66 5.73 -33.62
C GLU A 218 15.23 4.49 -32.89
N ASP A 219 16.31 4.63 -32.12
CA ASP A 219 16.86 3.53 -31.32
C ASP A 219 16.08 3.32 -30.00
N GLU A 220 15.37 4.34 -29.52
CA GLU A 220 14.64 4.37 -28.24
C GLU A 220 13.12 4.55 -28.40
N VAL A 221 12.66 5.19 -29.48
CA VAL A 221 11.23 5.45 -29.78
C VAL A 221 10.90 4.95 -31.19
N GLU A 222 9.87 4.11 -31.30
CA GLU A 222 9.42 3.63 -32.61
C GLU A 222 8.85 4.79 -33.46
N PRO A 223 9.19 4.89 -34.76
CA PRO A 223 8.72 5.98 -35.61
C PRO A 223 7.20 6.17 -35.66
N ASP A 224 6.44 5.06 -35.63
CA ASP A 224 4.98 5.09 -35.63
C ASP A 224 4.41 5.69 -34.33
N VAL A 225 5.06 5.41 -33.20
CA VAL A 225 4.71 5.99 -31.88
C VAL A 225 5.00 7.49 -31.90
N ALA A 226 6.19 7.90 -32.34
CA ALA A 226 6.54 9.31 -32.47
C ALA A 226 5.59 10.07 -33.41
N TYR A 227 5.20 9.45 -34.53
CA TYR A 227 4.21 10.01 -35.45
C TYR A 227 2.84 10.17 -34.79
N ALA A 228 2.33 9.14 -34.09
CA ALA A 228 1.05 9.18 -33.42
C ALA A 228 0.97 10.27 -32.34
N HIS A 229 2.05 10.49 -31.58
CA HIS A 229 2.10 11.57 -30.57
C HIS A 229 2.12 12.98 -31.16
N ARG A 230 2.61 13.15 -32.40
CA ARG A 230 2.59 14.44 -33.11
C ARG A 230 1.30 14.65 -33.92
N ASN A 231 0.60 13.57 -34.24
CA ASN A 231 -0.60 13.57 -35.08
C ASN A 231 -1.73 12.81 -34.36
N PRO A 232 -2.24 13.34 -33.23
CA PRO A 232 -3.29 12.69 -32.48
C PRO A 232 -4.57 12.59 -33.33
N PRO A 233 -5.40 11.56 -33.13
CA PRO A 233 -6.74 11.51 -33.70
C PRO A 233 -7.53 12.77 -33.32
N THR A 234 -8.28 13.36 -34.26
CA THR A 234 -9.03 14.62 -34.06
C THR A 234 -10.54 14.40 -33.99
N CYS A 235 -10.96 13.24 -33.50
CA CYS A 235 -12.36 12.85 -33.37
C CYS A 235 -12.56 11.95 -32.14
N PRO A 236 -13.81 11.85 -31.63
CA PRO A 236 -14.13 10.95 -30.55
C PRO A 236 -13.73 9.51 -30.88
N ALA A 237 -13.41 8.73 -29.86
CA ALA A 237 -13.31 7.29 -30.03
C ALA A 237 -14.71 6.72 -30.34
N THR A 238 -14.96 6.38 -31.60
CA THR A 238 -16.17 5.67 -32.01
C THR A 238 -15.84 4.21 -32.27
N VAL A 239 -16.63 3.31 -31.71
CA VAL A 239 -16.62 1.88 -32.04
C VAL A 239 -17.98 1.50 -32.61
N THR A 240 -18.01 0.60 -33.59
CA THR A 240 -19.26 -0.01 -34.07
C THR A 240 -19.86 -0.95 -33.02
N GLU A 241 -21.12 -1.36 -33.19
CA GLU A 241 -21.75 -2.35 -32.28
C GLU A 241 -20.98 -3.68 -32.26
N ASP A 242 -20.47 -4.13 -33.42
CA ASP A 242 -19.67 -5.35 -33.55
C ASP A 242 -18.28 -5.21 -32.93
N GLU A 243 -17.65 -4.04 -33.06
CA GLU A 243 -16.38 -3.73 -32.41
C GLU A 243 -16.56 -3.67 -30.89
N GLN A 244 -17.64 -3.07 -30.41
CA GLN A 244 -18.00 -3.05 -29.00
C GLN A 244 -18.20 -4.48 -28.46
N LEU A 245 -18.98 -5.32 -29.14
CA LEU A 245 -19.18 -6.72 -28.76
C LEU A 245 -17.87 -7.51 -28.78
N SER A 246 -17.00 -7.25 -29.77
CA SER A 246 -15.66 -7.85 -29.82
C SER A 246 -14.81 -7.47 -28.60
N ILE A 247 -14.85 -6.19 -28.20
CA ILE A 247 -14.16 -5.73 -27.00
C ILE A 247 -14.79 -6.35 -25.75
N GLU A 248 -16.11 -6.44 -25.65
CA GLU A 248 -16.80 -7.06 -24.51
C GLU A 248 -16.45 -8.55 -24.38
N LEU A 249 -16.40 -9.31 -25.48
CA LEU A 249 -15.92 -10.69 -25.49
C LEU A 249 -14.45 -10.80 -25.07
N TYR A 250 -13.61 -9.85 -25.51
CA TYR A 250 -12.21 -9.76 -25.10
C TYR A 250 -12.08 -9.45 -23.60
N LEU A 251 -12.96 -8.60 -23.06
CA LEU A 251 -13.01 -8.26 -21.64
C LEU A 251 -13.62 -9.38 -20.80
N ALA A 252 -14.55 -10.17 -21.33
CA ALA A 252 -15.20 -11.28 -20.63
C ALA A 252 -14.29 -12.51 -20.49
N THR A 253 -13.39 -12.73 -21.44
CA THR A 253 -12.40 -13.82 -21.43
C THR A 253 -11.19 -13.51 -20.54
N LYS A 254 -11.40 -12.94 -19.34
CA LYS A 254 -10.35 -12.41 -18.42
C LYS A 254 -9.24 -13.40 -18.07
N ASN A 255 -9.56 -14.69 -18.06
CA ASN A 255 -8.64 -15.77 -17.73
C ASN A 255 -8.55 -16.81 -18.87
N GLY A 256 -9.12 -16.52 -20.04
CA GLY A 256 -9.14 -17.41 -21.19
C GLY A 256 -7.92 -17.23 -22.11
N SER A 257 -7.56 -18.28 -22.83
CA SER A 257 -6.55 -18.19 -23.89
C SER A 257 -7.09 -17.43 -25.10
N GLU A 258 -6.21 -17.05 -26.04
CA GLU A 258 -6.63 -16.56 -27.37
C GLU A 258 -7.64 -17.53 -28.02
N GLU A 259 -7.47 -18.83 -27.78
CA GLU A 259 -8.41 -19.86 -28.21
C GLU A 259 -9.79 -19.73 -27.54
N SER A 260 -9.87 -19.43 -26.25
CA SER A 260 -11.16 -19.18 -25.58
C SER A 260 -11.91 -17.98 -26.17
N TYR A 261 -11.20 -16.91 -26.53
CA TYR A 261 -11.79 -15.78 -27.25
C TYR A 261 -12.31 -16.20 -28.62
N ASN A 262 -11.48 -16.91 -29.39
CA ASN A 262 -11.86 -17.36 -30.74
C ASN A 262 -13.05 -18.34 -30.70
N LEU A 263 -13.12 -19.24 -29.72
CA LEU A 263 -14.29 -20.12 -29.53
C LEU A 263 -15.57 -19.34 -29.20
N SER A 264 -15.47 -18.31 -28.36
CA SER A 264 -16.60 -17.45 -28.02
C SER A 264 -17.07 -16.66 -29.24
N ARG A 265 -16.13 -16.08 -30.00
CA ARG A 265 -16.37 -15.42 -31.28
C ARG A 265 -17.06 -16.37 -32.27
N ASP A 266 -16.55 -17.59 -32.43
CA ASP A 266 -17.13 -18.57 -33.35
C ASP A 266 -18.52 -19.01 -32.91
N ALA A 267 -18.81 -19.03 -31.60
CA ALA A 267 -20.16 -19.28 -31.09
C ALA A 267 -21.14 -18.14 -31.44
N VAL A 268 -20.73 -16.89 -31.32
CA VAL A 268 -21.52 -15.73 -31.74
C VAL A 268 -21.77 -15.76 -33.25
N LEU A 269 -20.72 -15.92 -34.06
CA LEU A 269 -20.81 -15.97 -35.52
C LEU A 269 -21.63 -17.17 -36.03
N ARG A 270 -21.73 -18.27 -35.28
CA ARG A 270 -22.64 -19.38 -35.61
C ARG A 270 -24.12 -18.99 -35.49
N ARG A 271 -24.47 -18.11 -34.55
CA ARG A 271 -25.85 -17.66 -34.33
C ARG A 271 -26.18 -16.41 -35.13
N HIS A 272 -25.19 -15.55 -35.36
CA HIS A 272 -25.24 -14.27 -36.07
C HIS A 272 -24.10 -14.19 -37.10
N PRO A 273 -24.20 -14.87 -38.25
CA PRO A 273 -23.15 -14.86 -39.28
C PRO A 273 -22.94 -13.49 -39.94
N GLU A 274 -23.90 -12.58 -39.80
CA GLU A 274 -23.89 -11.21 -40.31
C GLU A 274 -23.00 -10.25 -39.51
N ASP A 275 -22.70 -10.56 -38.24
CA ASP A 275 -21.91 -9.70 -37.35
C ASP A 275 -20.42 -9.73 -37.73
N GLU A 276 -19.74 -8.59 -37.74
CA GLU A 276 -18.30 -8.49 -38.03
C GLU A 276 -17.41 -8.60 -36.76
N ILE A 277 -17.58 -9.69 -36.00
CA ILE A 277 -16.81 -9.89 -34.76
C ILE A 277 -15.31 -10.05 -35.05
N LEU A 278 -14.51 -9.15 -34.49
CA LEU A 278 -13.07 -9.05 -34.70
C LEU A 278 -12.33 -10.27 -34.16
N THR A 279 -11.26 -10.67 -34.83
CA THR A 279 -10.33 -11.69 -34.32
C THR A 279 -9.52 -11.15 -33.13
N PHE A 280 -8.92 -12.03 -32.32
CA PHE A 280 -8.13 -11.64 -31.16
C PHE A 280 -7.04 -10.60 -31.50
N TYR A 281 -6.32 -10.81 -32.61
CA TYR A 281 -5.32 -9.84 -33.10
C TYR A 281 -5.94 -8.50 -33.49
N LYS A 282 -7.07 -8.50 -34.22
CA LYS A 282 -7.73 -7.28 -34.69
C LYS A 282 -8.33 -6.50 -33.53
N VAL A 283 -8.97 -7.15 -32.56
CA VAL A 283 -9.48 -6.46 -31.38
C VAL A 283 -8.34 -5.90 -30.54
N ARG A 284 -7.20 -6.61 -30.41
CA ARG A 284 -6.01 -6.07 -29.71
C ARG A 284 -5.46 -4.82 -30.41
N ARG A 285 -5.39 -4.83 -31.74
CA ARG A 285 -4.94 -3.66 -32.51
C ARG A 285 -5.92 -2.50 -32.42
N LEU A 286 -7.23 -2.77 -32.51
CA LEU A 286 -8.26 -1.76 -32.29
C LEU A 286 -8.12 -1.14 -30.89
N ILE A 287 -7.91 -1.98 -29.87
CA ILE A 287 -7.65 -1.53 -28.51
C ILE A 287 -6.40 -0.63 -28.46
N GLU A 288 -5.29 -1.04 -29.07
CA GLU A 288 -4.05 -0.23 -29.16
C GLU A 288 -4.33 1.14 -29.84
N ASP A 289 -5.07 1.17 -30.96
CA ASP A 289 -5.45 2.39 -31.68
C ASP A 289 -6.42 3.30 -30.88
N LEU A 290 -7.28 2.70 -30.05
CA LEU A 290 -8.19 3.43 -29.17
C LEU A 290 -7.44 4.04 -27.98
N THR A 291 -6.47 3.32 -27.41
CA THR A 291 -5.90 3.54 -26.06
C THR A 291 -4.92 4.72 -25.88
N GLY A 292 -4.89 5.67 -26.83
CA GLY A 292 -3.85 6.70 -26.93
C GLY A 292 -4.06 8.08 -26.27
N ALA A 293 -5.23 8.44 -25.71
CA ALA A 293 -5.37 9.76 -25.05
C ALA A 293 -6.56 9.84 -24.09
N VAL A 294 -6.29 10.23 -22.83
CA VAL A 294 -7.33 10.52 -21.81
C VAL A 294 -8.30 11.63 -22.24
N TRP A 295 -7.84 12.53 -23.12
CA TRP A 295 -8.62 13.65 -23.64
C TRP A 295 -9.67 13.27 -24.71
N ARG A 296 -9.64 12.02 -25.23
CA ARG A 296 -10.51 11.58 -26.34
C ARG A 296 -11.95 11.23 -25.95
N SER A 297 -12.25 11.06 -24.68
CA SER A 297 -13.63 10.86 -24.21
C SER A 297 -14.13 12.12 -23.51
N GLU A 298 -15.40 12.46 -23.66
CA GLU A 298 -16.02 13.58 -22.94
C GLU A 298 -15.86 13.41 -21.42
N GLU A 299 -16.05 12.18 -20.92
CA GLU A 299 -15.82 11.84 -19.52
C GLU A 299 -14.36 12.07 -19.11
N GLY A 300 -13.39 11.60 -19.90
CA GLY A 300 -11.97 11.73 -19.61
C GLY A 300 -11.50 13.18 -19.62
N SER A 301 -11.94 13.96 -20.63
CA SER A 301 -11.68 15.40 -20.72
C SER A 301 -12.34 16.18 -19.58
N ALA A 302 -13.54 15.81 -19.15
CA ALA A 302 -14.16 16.43 -17.97
C ALA A 302 -13.36 16.13 -16.70
N GLN A 303 -12.93 14.88 -16.50
CA GLN A 303 -12.28 14.42 -15.28
C GLN A 303 -10.93 15.12 -15.02
N ILE A 304 -10.15 15.41 -16.06
CA ILE A 304 -8.82 16.05 -15.95
C ILE A 304 -8.88 17.58 -15.82
N ARG A 305 -10.05 18.21 -16.04
CA ARG A 305 -10.25 19.64 -15.76
C ARG A 305 -10.31 19.94 -14.26
N TYR A 306 -10.49 18.92 -13.42
CA TYR A 306 -10.49 19.05 -11.97
C TYR A 306 -9.28 19.85 -11.46
N ARG A 307 -8.05 19.60 -11.94
CA ARG A 307 -6.87 20.38 -11.54
C ARG A 307 -7.02 21.86 -11.82
N GLN A 308 -7.49 22.23 -13.01
CA GLN A 308 -7.63 23.63 -13.41
C GLN A 308 -8.69 24.33 -12.54
N GLU A 309 -9.84 23.69 -12.37
CA GLU A 309 -10.94 24.20 -11.54
C GLU A 309 -10.56 24.30 -10.05
N PHE A 310 -9.81 23.32 -9.55
CA PHE A 310 -9.33 23.32 -8.16
C PHE A 310 -8.25 24.39 -7.94
N THR A 311 -7.27 24.48 -8.84
CA THR A 311 -6.22 25.51 -8.79
C THR A 311 -6.80 26.91 -8.87
N ALA A 312 -7.71 27.18 -9.81
CA ALA A 312 -8.36 28.48 -9.96
C ALA A 312 -9.10 28.91 -8.69
N ARG A 313 -9.82 27.99 -8.04
CA ARG A 313 -10.50 28.27 -6.76
C ARG A 313 -9.52 28.63 -5.64
N ILE A 314 -8.38 27.93 -5.54
CA ILE A 314 -7.35 28.23 -4.55
C ILE A 314 -6.72 29.60 -4.81
N LEU A 315 -6.31 29.87 -6.05
CA LEU A 315 -5.68 31.14 -6.41
C LEU A 315 -6.64 32.30 -6.15
N GLU A 316 -7.91 32.16 -6.51
CA GLU A 316 -8.93 33.18 -6.24
C GLU A 316 -9.14 33.42 -4.72
N GLU A 317 -9.12 32.36 -3.90
CA GLU A 317 -9.15 32.51 -2.44
C GLU A 317 -7.93 33.28 -1.93
N LEU A 318 -6.74 32.87 -2.37
CA LEU A 318 -5.48 33.47 -1.91
C LEU A 318 -5.39 34.94 -2.35
N GLU A 319 -5.81 35.29 -3.56
CA GLU A 319 -5.89 36.68 -4.01
C GLU A 319 -6.84 37.51 -3.14
N ARG A 320 -8.03 36.99 -2.83
CA ARG A 320 -9.01 37.68 -1.97
C ARG A 320 -8.53 37.85 -0.53
N ASN A 321 -7.76 36.89 -0.02
CA ASN A 321 -7.31 36.83 1.37
C ASN A 321 -5.86 37.27 1.58
N ALA A 322 -5.27 38.00 0.62
CA ALA A 322 -3.88 38.49 0.70
C ALA A 322 -2.84 37.38 0.97
N GLY A 323 -3.00 36.23 0.30
CA GLY A 323 -2.14 35.07 0.40
C GLY A 323 -2.41 34.16 1.61
N ILE A 324 -3.43 34.45 2.41
CA ILE A 324 -3.78 33.65 3.58
C ILE A 324 -4.79 32.57 3.19
N ARG A 325 -4.41 31.31 3.41
CA ARG A 325 -5.31 30.16 3.27
C ARG A 325 -6.27 30.10 4.45
N THR A 326 -7.57 29.99 4.17
CA THR A 326 -8.63 29.86 5.18
C THR A 326 -9.44 28.58 5.02
N SER A 327 -9.56 28.07 3.79
CA SER A 327 -10.22 26.80 3.53
C SER A 327 -9.29 25.61 3.80
N ALA A 328 -9.88 24.45 4.08
CA ALA A 328 -9.13 23.22 4.33
C ALA A 328 -8.29 22.79 3.11
N PHE A 329 -7.17 22.13 3.37
CA PHE A 329 -6.38 21.41 2.37
C PHE A 329 -7.13 20.13 2.01
N LYS A 330 -7.25 19.82 0.71
CA LYS A 330 -8.02 18.66 0.19
C LYS A 330 -7.23 17.83 -0.83
N ASP A 331 -6.14 18.36 -1.36
CA ASP A 331 -5.38 17.71 -2.42
C ASP A 331 -3.91 18.19 -2.50
N PHE A 332 -3.08 17.44 -3.23
CA PHE A 332 -1.72 17.79 -3.61
C PHE A 332 -1.60 19.20 -4.19
N PHE A 333 -2.61 19.65 -4.94
CA PHE A 333 -2.63 20.97 -5.56
C PHE A 333 -2.78 22.14 -4.57
N ASP A 334 -3.08 21.87 -3.30
CA ASP A 334 -2.99 22.89 -2.24
C ASP A 334 -1.54 23.16 -1.81
N GLY A 335 -0.59 22.31 -2.21
CA GLY A 335 0.82 22.41 -1.86
C GLY A 335 1.49 23.65 -2.45
N TRP A 336 2.29 24.33 -1.61
CA TRP A 336 3.00 25.55 -2.00
C TRP A 336 3.89 25.38 -3.24
N ASP A 337 4.64 24.27 -3.31
CA ASP A 337 5.51 23.93 -4.43
C ASP A 337 4.77 23.84 -5.78
N TYR A 338 3.51 23.40 -5.76
CA TYR A 338 2.65 23.37 -6.93
C TYR A 338 2.11 24.76 -7.27
N LEU A 339 1.59 25.49 -6.28
CA LEU A 339 0.99 26.81 -6.48
C LEU A 339 1.98 27.83 -7.05
N GLU A 340 3.23 27.84 -6.55
CA GLU A 340 4.30 28.67 -7.13
C GLU A 340 4.51 28.36 -8.63
N ARG A 341 4.55 27.07 -8.99
CA ARG A 341 4.69 26.64 -10.39
C ARG A 341 3.46 26.94 -11.23
N ALA A 342 2.29 26.99 -10.62
CA ALA A 342 1.04 27.42 -11.25
C ALA A 342 0.93 28.94 -11.43
N GLY A 343 1.91 29.71 -10.93
CA GLY A 343 2.02 31.16 -11.12
C GLY A 343 1.68 31.99 -9.89
N PHE A 344 1.50 31.38 -8.72
CA PHE A 344 1.25 32.10 -7.48
C PHE A 344 2.55 32.66 -6.86
N SER A 345 2.48 33.84 -6.25
CA SER A 345 3.58 34.44 -5.47
C SER A 345 3.00 35.15 -4.26
N MET A 346 3.58 34.94 -3.06
CA MET A 346 3.24 35.76 -1.87
C MET A 346 3.89 37.14 -1.92
N THR A 347 4.88 37.32 -2.77
CA THR A 347 5.67 38.56 -2.85
C THR A 347 5.28 39.31 -4.11
N GLU A 348 5.66 40.59 -4.19
CA GLU A 348 5.53 41.35 -5.44
C GLU A 348 6.46 40.84 -6.56
N GLU A 349 7.30 39.82 -6.29
CA GLU A 349 8.12 39.19 -7.32
C GLU A 349 7.24 38.34 -8.26
N GLU A 350 7.36 38.62 -9.56
CA GLU A 350 6.74 37.81 -10.61
C GLU A 350 7.37 36.41 -10.65
N VAL A 351 6.56 35.38 -10.41
CA VAL A 351 6.98 33.98 -10.58
C VAL A 351 6.59 33.52 -11.98
N GLU A 352 7.54 32.90 -12.69
CA GLU A 352 7.25 32.31 -14.01
C GLU A 352 6.19 31.20 -13.84
N GLN A 353 5.02 31.38 -14.46
CA GLN A 353 4.03 30.31 -14.56
C GLN A 353 4.58 29.18 -15.44
N ARG A 354 5.00 28.08 -14.78
CA ARG A 354 5.57 26.90 -15.42
C ARG A 354 4.49 25.88 -15.80
N ILE A 355 3.46 25.75 -14.98
CA ILE A 355 2.32 24.87 -15.21
C ILE A 355 1.15 25.72 -15.71
N ARG A 356 0.66 25.42 -16.90
CA ARG A 356 -0.44 26.15 -17.55
C ARG A 356 -1.72 25.34 -17.60
N ASP A 357 -2.79 25.99 -18.02
CA ASP A 357 -4.02 25.31 -18.43
C ASP A 357 -3.72 24.39 -19.62
N GLY A 358 -4.19 23.15 -19.54
CA GLY A 358 -3.90 22.07 -20.50
C GLY A 358 -2.67 21.23 -20.17
N ASP A 359 -1.70 21.73 -19.40
CA ASP A 359 -0.59 20.88 -18.93
C ASP A 359 -1.11 19.75 -18.02
N MET A 360 -0.31 18.69 -17.83
CA MET A 360 -0.68 17.54 -16.99
C MET A 360 0.37 17.30 -15.91
N VAL A 361 -0.06 16.89 -14.72
CA VAL A 361 0.80 16.52 -13.60
C VAL A 361 0.73 15.01 -13.36
N LEU A 362 1.90 14.40 -13.32
CA LEU A 362 2.10 12.96 -13.16
C LEU A 362 2.72 12.64 -11.81
N MET A 363 2.32 11.51 -11.26
CA MET A 363 3.03 10.82 -10.18
C MET A 363 3.61 9.53 -10.71
N PHE A 364 4.86 9.27 -10.35
CA PHE A 364 5.56 8.01 -10.56
C PHE A 364 5.64 7.27 -9.23
N SER A 365 5.44 5.95 -9.24
CA SER A 365 5.66 5.11 -8.05
C SER A 365 6.29 3.78 -8.43
N MET A 366 7.21 3.28 -7.60
CA MET A 366 7.88 1.98 -7.80
C MET A 366 8.02 1.23 -6.49
N ASP A 367 7.73 -0.07 -6.53
CA ASP A 367 7.84 -0.95 -5.37
C ASP A 367 8.05 -2.41 -5.76
N GLY A 368 8.59 -3.18 -4.82
CA GLY A 368 8.75 -4.63 -4.89
C GLY A 368 7.56 -5.36 -4.24
N ALA A 369 7.22 -6.53 -4.75
CA ALA A 369 6.26 -7.41 -4.13
C ALA A 369 6.79 -8.83 -3.96
N GLN A 370 6.32 -9.43 -2.88
CA GLN A 370 6.58 -10.81 -2.54
C GLN A 370 5.40 -11.67 -3.00
N LEU A 371 5.62 -12.47 -4.05
CA LEU A 371 4.61 -13.41 -4.56
C LEU A 371 4.49 -14.69 -3.71
N TYR A 372 5.52 -15.05 -2.93
CA TYR A 372 5.55 -16.28 -2.13
C TYR A 372 5.92 -15.99 -0.67
N ARG A 373 5.15 -16.56 0.26
CA ARG A 373 5.28 -16.37 1.72
C ARG A 373 6.70 -16.60 2.28
N ASN A 374 7.50 -17.45 1.65
CA ASN A 374 8.84 -17.84 2.12
C ASN A 374 9.99 -17.43 1.17
N LYS A 375 9.80 -16.48 0.25
CA LYS A 375 10.85 -15.97 -0.65
C LYS A 375 10.98 -14.45 -0.57
N VAL A 376 12.20 -13.92 -0.55
CA VAL A 376 12.47 -12.48 -0.46
C VAL A 376 12.23 -11.82 -1.82
N SER A 377 11.15 -11.03 -1.93
CA SER A 377 10.77 -10.15 -3.05
C SER A 377 11.22 -10.56 -4.46
N ASP A 378 10.35 -11.29 -5.17
CA ASP A 378 10.65 -11.87 -6.47
C ASP A 378 10.09 -11.08 -7.68
N LEU A 379 9.52 -9.88 -7.49
CA LEU A 379 8.93 -9.08 -8.58
C LEU A 379 8.90 -7.60 -8.21
N TRP A 380 9.22 -6.71 -9.15
CA TRP A 380 9.04 -5.27 -8.97
C TRP A 380 8.15 -4.70 -10.08
N MET A 381 7.47 -3.60 -9.79
CA MET A 381 6.74 -2.84 -10.81
C MET A 381 6.84 -1.35 -10.55
N TYR A 382 6.56 -0.57 -11.59
CA TYR A 382 6.32 0.85 -11.43
C TYR A 382 5.04 1.27 -12.14
N ILE A 383 4.40 2.30 -11.60
CA ILE A 383 3.11 2.83 -12.05
C ILE A 383 3.19 4.34 -12.28
N TRP A 384 2.26 4.82 -13.07
CA TRP A 384 1.97 6.22 -13.29
C TRP A 384 0.55 6.53 -12.82
N ILE A 385 0.37 7.69 -12.21
CA ILE A 385 -0.93 8.23 -11.83
C ILE A 385 -1.04 9.64 -12.38
N ILE A 386 -2.17 9.95 -13.00
CA ILE A 386 -2.49 11.30 -13.49
C ILE A 386 -3.19 12.05 -12.36
N PHE A 387 -2.51 13.05 -11.79
CA PHE A 387 -3.03 13.85 -10.68
C PHE A 387 -4.14 14.80 -11.09
N ASP A 388 -4.27 15.10 -12.38
CA ASP A 388 -5.29 16.03 -12.89
C ASP A 388 -6.73 15.61 -12.62
N ARG A 389 -6.95 14.31 -12.36
CA ARG A 389 -8.23 13.73 -11.97
C ARG A 389 -8.52 13.97 -10.50
N ALA A 390 -9.78 14.09 -10.09
CA ALA A 390 -10.12 14.27 -8.68
C ALA A 390 -9.62 13.10 -7.76
N PRO A 391 -9.25 13.34 -6.49
CA PRO A 391 -8.75 12.31 -5.57
C PRO A 391 -9.67 11.10 -5.42
N GLU A 392 -10.99 11.31 -5.56
CA GLU A 392 -12.06 10.30 -5.49
C GLU A 392 -11.97 9.24 -6.59
N ILE A 393 -11.23 9.53 -7.66
CA ILE A 393 -11.11 8.64 -8.81
C ILE A 393 -9.66 8.29 -9.13
N ARG A 394 -8.68 9.18 -8.95
CA ARG A 394 -7.33 8.99 -9.50
C ARG A 394 -6.59 7.73 -8.99
N HIS A 395 -6.92 7.26 -7.79
CA HIS A 395 -6.33 6.04 -7.19
C HIS A 395 -7.20 4.79 -7.35
N LYS A 396 -8.35 4.87 -8.03
CA LYS A 396 -9.15 3.67 -8.34
C LYS A 396 -8.41 2.82 -9.36
N LYS A 397 -8.59 1.50 -9.26
CA LYS A 397 -7.96 0.49 -10.12
C LYS A 397 -8.00 0.84 -11.62
N ARG A 398 -9.11 1.42 -12.10
CA ARG A 398 -9.32 1.88 -13.50
C ARG A 398 -8.32 2.95 -13.96
N TYR A 399 -7.78 3.77 -13.06
CA TYR A 399 -6.99 4.95 -13.41
C TYR A 399 -5.52 4.87 -13.01
N ILE A 400 -5.10 3.77 -12.37
CA ILE A 400 -3.69 3.46 -12.14
C ILE A 400 -3.13 2.88 -13.45
N LEU A 401 -2.04 3.46 -13.95
CA LEU A 401 -1.41 3.08 -15.22
C LEU A 401 -0.11 2.32 -14.94
N PRO A 402 -0.06 0.99 -15.15
CA PRO A 402 1.21 0.27 -15.03
C PRO A 402 2.23 0.76 -16.06
N GLY A 403 3.42 1.14 -15.60
CA GLY A 403 4.51 1.61 -16.44
C GLY A 403 5.49 0.50 -16.84
N GLY A 404 5.73 -0.48 -15.96
CA GLY A 404 6.55 -1.64 -16.27
C GLY A 404 6.64 -2.67 -15.15
N PHE A 405 7.02 -3.89 -15.54
CA PHE A 405 7.21 -5.03 -14.65
C PHE A 405 8.64 -5.56 -14.77
N ILE A 406 9.26 -5.85 -13.63
CA ILE A 406 10.63 -6.33 -13.51
C ILE A 406 10.53 -7.72 -12.87
N PRO A 407 10.56 -8.80 -13.67
CA PRO A 407 10.44 -10.15 -13.16
C PRO A 407 11.67 -10.51 -12.32
N GLY A 408 11.47 -11.23 -11.21
CA GLY A 408 12.56 -11.79 -10.41
C GLY A 408 13.08 -13.12 -10.98
N PRO A 409 13.59 -14.02 -10.13
CA PRO A 409 13.38 -14.12 -8.68
C PRO A 409 14.31 -13.25 -7.82
N ASN A 410 15.18 -12.44 -8.42
CA ASN A 410 16.10 -11.58 -7.65
C ASN A 410 15.70 -10.11 -7.78
N PRO A 411 15.91 -9.28 -6.74
CA PRO A 411 15.78 -7.84 -6.84
C PRO A 411 16.67 -7.25 -7.96
N PRO A 412 16.21 -6.16 -8.63
CA PRO A 412 16.99 -5.51 -9.67
C PRO A 412 18.29 -4.94 -9.10
N LYS A 413 19.44 -5.34 -9.67
CA LYS A 413 20.75 -4.80 -9.26
C LYS A 413 20.91 -3.31 -9.53
N ILE A 414 20.28 -2.83 -10.62
CA ILE A 414 20.27 -1.43 -11.04
C ILE A 414 18.84 -1.10 -11.43
N PRO A 415 17.98 -0.74 -10.46
CA PRO A 415 16.58 -0.37 -10.72
C PRO A 415 16.45 0.67 -11.83
N GLU A 416 17.38 1.64 -11.88
CA GLU A 416 17.44 2.71 -12.88
C GLU A 416 17.47 2.22 -14.32
N SER A 417 18.08 1.06 -14.58
CA SER A 417 18.17 0.51 -15.94
C SER A 417 16.82 0.05 -16.49
N PHE A 418 15.86 -0.28 -15.62
CA PHE A 418 14.52 -0.69 -16.01
C PHE A 418 13.58 0.50 -16.16
N ILE A 419 13.66 1.46 -15.23
CA ILE A 419 12.81 2.67 -15.27
C ILE A 419 13.28 3.70 -16.31
N TYR A 420 14.54 3.60 -16.76
CA TYR A 420 15.11 4.46 -17.80
C TYR A 420 14.22 4.55 -19.05
N VAL A 421 13.61 3.45 -19.48
CA VAL A 421 12.77 3.42 -20.69
C VAL A 421 11.57 4.37 -20.56
N GLY A 422 10.82 4.26 -19.46
CA GLY A 422 9.68 5.13 -19.20
C GLY A 422 10.08 6.59 -19.01
N LEU A 423 11.21 6.84 -18.32
CA LEU A 423 11.72 8.20 -18.10
C LEU A 423 12.31 8.82 -19.37
N TYR A 424 12.90 8.03 -20.27
CA TYR A 424 13.38 8.50 -21.57
C TYR A 424 12.21 9.02 -22.39
N PHE A 425 11.14 8.24 -22.46
CA PHE A 425 9.93 8.63 -23.17
C PHE A 425 9.33 9.92 -22.58
N LEU A 426 9.20 10.00 -21.25
CA LEU A 426 8.76 11.23 -20.57
C LEU A 426 9.67 12.42 -20.90
N ALA A 427 10.98 12.25 -20.84
CA ALA A 427 11.95 13.31 -21.14
C ALA A 427 11.86 13.78 -22.60
N ALA A 428 11.69 12.85 -23.54
CA ALA A 428 11.47 13.13 -24.95
C ALA A 428 10.19 13.96 -25.16
N CYS A 429 9.07 13.54 -24.56
CA CYS A 429 7.82 14.28 -24.57
C CYS A 429 7.94 15.69 -23.97
N GLN A 430 8.65 15.83 -22.84
CA GLN A 430 8.90 17.11 -22.18
C GLN A 430 9.77 18.06 -23.02
N ARG A 431 10.65 17.51 -23.86
CA ARG A 431 11.54 18.27 -24.75
C ARG A 431 10.94 18.56 -26.13
N GLU A 432 9.80 17.95 -26.46
CA GLU A 432 9.15 18.15 -27.75
C GLU A 432 8.82 19.64 -27.97
N LYS A 433 9.25 20.16 -29.11
CA LYS A 433 9.11 21.58 -29.43
C LYS A 433 7.65 21.92 -29.61
N GLY A 434 7.17 22.85 -28.81
CA GLY A 434 5.78 23.30 -28.85
C GLY A 434 4.88 22.53 -27.89
N GLY A 435 5.30 21.39 -27.31
CA GLY A 435 4.46 20.52 -26.48
C GLY A 435 3.72 19.45 -27.30
N LEU A 436 3.03 18.54 -26.62
CA LEU A 436 2.33 17.43 -27.27
C LEU A 436 0.92 17.87 -27.71
N PRO A 437 0.54 17.70 -28.99
CA PRO A 437 -0.84 17.88 -29.41
C PRO A 437 -1.72 16.74 -28.86
N VAL A 438 -2.88 17.10 -28.33
CA VAL A 438 -3.95 16.17 -27.94
C VAL A 438 -5.28 16.73 -28.42
N TRP A 439 -6.21 15.87 -28.84
CA TRP A 439 -7.56 16.29 -29.15
C TRP A 439 -8.43 16.21 -27.89
N ASP A 440 -9.08 17.33 -27.56
CA ASP A 440 -10.00 17.47 -26.45
C ASP A 440 -11.43 17.21 -26.93
N ALA A 441 -12.07 16.16 -26.41
CA ALA A 441 -13.41 15.76 -26.80
C ALA A 441 -14.51 16.74 -26.40
N LEU A 442 -14.33 17.50 -25.33
CA LEU A 442 -15.35 18.46 -24.86
C LEU A 442 -15.33 19.75 -25.65
N ASP A 443 -14.12 20.26 -25.94
CA ASP A 443 -13.97 21.51 -26.69
C ASP A 443 -13.89 21.26 -28.20
N GLU A 444 -13.78 20.00 -28.63
CA GLU A 444 -13.61 19.55 -30.02
C GLU A 444 -12.40 20.18 -30.74
N ILE A 445 -11.34 20.52 -29.99
CA ILE A 445 -10.14 21.17 -30.51
C ILE A 445 -8.88 20.37 -30.20
N VAL A 446 -7.85 20.54 -31.03
CA VAL A 446 -6.50 20.08 -30.70
C VAL A 446 -5.85 21.11 -29.77
N LYS A 447 -5.55 20.69 -28.55
CA LYS A 447 -4.79 21.45 -27.56
C LYS A 447 -3.37 20.96 -27.47
N THR A 448 -2.52 21.81 -26.91
CA THR A 448 -1.13 21.46 -26.60
C THR A 448 -0.99 21.24 -25.11
N ILE A 449 -0.39 20.12 -24.73
CA ILE A 449 -0.11 19.77 -23.33
C ILE A 449 1.39 19.61 -23.09
N ARG A 450 1.79 19.80 -21.83
CA ARG A 450 3.14 19.45 -21.34
C ARG A 450 3.00 18.58 -20.11
N LEU A 451 3.88 17.58 -20.01
CA LEU A 451 3.87 16.62 -18.92
C LEU A 451 4.82 17.09 -17.81
N HIS A 452 4.29 17.32 -16.61
CA HIS A 452 5.06 17.66 -15.42
C HIS A 452 5.12 16.46 -14.50
N LEU A 453 6.32 16.13 -14.01
CA LEU A 453 6.49 15.11 -12.97
C LEU A 453 6.44 15.78 -11.60
N GLY A 454 5.34 15.55 -10.89
CA GLY A 454 5.02 16.16 -9.60
C GLY A 454 5.62 15.42 -8.40
N VAL A 455 5.45 14.09 -8.37
CA VAL A 455 5.83 13.26 -7.22
C VAL A 455 6.45 11.95 -7.71
N VAL A 456 7.48 11.51 -7.01
CA VAL A 456 8.09 10.17 -7.11
C VAL A 456 7.91 9.49 -5.76
N GLY A 457 7.14 8.40 -5.73
CA GLY A 457 6.90 7.60 -4.52
C GLY A 457 7.61 6.25 -4.55
N ALA A 458 8.04 5.79 -3.38
CA ALA A 458 8.59 4.46 -3.14
C ALA A 458 8.69 4.20 -1.62
N ASP A 459 8.61 2.92 -1.26
CA ASP A 459 9.70 2.21 -0.59
C ASP A 459 10.77 2.99 0.20
N THR A 460 11.06 2.78 1.49
CA THR A 460 12.31 3.33 2.08
C THR A 460 13.54 2.76 1.39
N LEU A 461 13.50 1.47 1.05
CA LEU A 461 14.58 0.80 0.34
C LEU A 461 14.57 1.26 -1.12
N GLY A 462 13.42 1.22 -1.79
CA GLY A 462 13.24 1.70 -3.16
C GLY A 462 13.62 3.19 -3.33
N MET A 463 13.23 4.05 -2.39
CA MET A 463 13.54 5.48 -2.38
C MET A 463 15.02 5.74 -2.19
N THR A 464 15.72 4.89 -1.42
CA THR A 464 17.18 4.99 -1.30
C THR A 464 17.83 4.83 -2.67
N ASP A 465 17.35 3.88 -3.48
CA ASP A 465 17.83 3.68 -4.85
C ASP A 465 17.40 4.80 -5.80
N LEU A 466 16.11 5.18 -5.79
CA LEU A 466 15.58 6.22 -6.67
C LEU A 466 16.19 7.60 -6.40
N ALA A 467 16.36 7.98 -5.13
CA ALA A 467 16.95 9.25 -4.73
C ALA A 467 18.49 9.25 -4.75
N GLY A 468 19.12 8.07 -4.87
CA GLY A 468 20.58 7.93 -4.86
C GLY A 468 21.21 8.23 -3.50
N SER A 469 20.47 7.99 -2.40
CA SER A 469 20.93 8.28 -1.03
C SER A 469 21.49 7.02 -0.34
N CYS A 470 22.06 7.16 0.86
CA CYS A 470 22.52 6.03 1.69
C CYS A 470 21.33 5.37 2.42
N GLY A 471 21.41 4.12 2.87
CA GLY A 471 20.29 3.50 3.63
C GLY A 471 19.97 4.17 4.97
N HIS A 472 19.03 3.58 5.73
CA HIS A 472 18.52 4.10 7.01
C HIS A 472 19.59 4.25 8.11
N THR A 473 20.69 3.49 8.03
CA THR A 473 21.82 3.55 8.99
C THR A 473 22.81 4.70 8.74
N GLY A 474 22.59 5.49 7.68
CA GLY A 474 23.51 6.54 7.23
C GLY A 474 23.58 7.74 8.17
N LYS A 475 24.74 8.42 8.17
CA LYS A 475 24.96 9.63 8.98
C LYS A 475 23.97 10.76 8.71
N MET A 476 23.60 10.93 7.43
CA MET A 476 22.57 11.87 7.01
C MET A 476 21.26 11.09 6.88
N LEU A 477 20.32 11.38 7.79
CA LEU A 477 19.16 10.51 8.01
C LEU A 477 17.97 10.89 7.11
N CYS A 478 17.81 12.18 6.81
CA CYS A 478 16.65 12.66 6.09
C CYS A 478 16.83 12.61 4.57
N ARG A 479 15.81 12.09 3.87
CA ARG A 479 15.77 11.95 2.41
C ARG A 479 15.48 13.25 1.66
N THR A 480 14.85 14.21 2.32
CA THR A 480 14.59 15.54 1.77
C THR A 480 15.77 16.50 1.96
N MET A 481 16.96 16.00 2.35
CA MET A 481 18.15 16.82 2.60
C MET A 481 18.01 17.81 3.77
N CYS A 482 17.18 17.50 4.75
CA CYS A 482 17.22 18.17 6.05
C CYS A 482 18.63 18.09 6.67
N PRO A 483 19.11 19.13 7.38
CA PRO A 483 20.46 19.17 7.94
C PRO A 483 20.74 18.19 9.08
N ILE A 484 19.74 17.42 9.52
CA ILE A 484 19.88 16.58 10.71
C ILE A 484 20.99 15.54 10.51
N VAL A 485 21.90 15.53 11.47
CA VAL A 485 23.02 14.59 11.53
C VAL A 485 22.68 13.58 12.62
N GLY A 486 22.80 12.29 12.29
CA GLY A 486 22.57 11.23 13.26
C GLY A 486 23.73 11.07 14.24
N ARG A 487 23.42 10.44 15.39
CA ARG A 487 24.39 10.05 16.41
C ARG A 487 24.55 8.54 16.43
N HIS A 488 25.74 8.02 16.70
CA HIS A 488 25.98 6.57 16.74
C HIS A 488 26.61 6.16 18.06
N LYS A 489 26.49 4.90 18.44
CA LYS A 489 27.17 4.36 19.62
C LYS A 489 28.66 4.15 19.31
N GLU A 490 29.51 4.25 20.33
CA GLU A 490 30.95 4.01 20.15
C GLU A 490 31.19 2.60 19.61
N GLY A 491 32.04 2.47 18.58
CA GLY A 491 32.32 1.19 17.92
C GLY A 491 31.21 0.65 17.00
N LEU A 492 30.03 1.29 16.95
CA LEU A 492 28.93 0.91 16.05
C LEU A 492 28.81 1.92 14.89
N GLY A 493 28.61 1.41 13.67
CA GLY A 493 28.50 2.23 12.45
C GLY A 493 27.08 2.73 12.12
N ILE A 494 26.11 2.55 13.01
CA ILE A 494 24.69 2.86 12.79
C ILE A 494 24.36 4.21 13.43
N HIS A 495 23.84 5.15 12.64
CA HIS A 495 23.43 6.46 13.12
C HIS A 495 21.93 6.50 13.38
N TYR A 496 21.54 7.12 14.48
CA TYR A 496 20.16 7.28 14.95
C TYR A 496 19.76 8.77 14.95
N PRO A 497 18.48 9.10 14.70
CA PRO A 497 17.96 10.47 14.69
C PRO A 497 17.84 11.12 16.09
N CYS A 498 18.77 10.82 17.00
CA CYS A 498 18.76 11.36 18.35
C CYS A 498 19.09 12.86 18.35
N MET A 499 18.10 13.66 18.72
CA MET A 499 18.17 15.12 18.71
C MET A 499 19.00 15.62 19.88
N GLN A 500 18.79 15.05 21.06
CA GLN A 500 19.49 15.43 22.28
C GLN A 500 20.91 14.87 22.30
N LEU A 501 21.87 15.69 22.74
CA LEU A 501 23.23 15.25 23.01
C LEU A 501 23.23 14.39 24.29
N PRO A 502 23.68 13.12 24.21
CA PRO A 502 23.80 12.30 25.40
C PRO A 502 24.84 12.85 26.37
N ASN A 503 24.69 12.54 27.65
CA ASN A 503 25.65 12.91 28.68
C ASN A 503 26.99 12.17 28.47
N ASP A 504 28.10 12.85 28.77
CA ASP A 504 29.47 12.31 28.63
C ASP A 504 29.80 11.72 27.25
N TYR A 505 29.21 12.29 26.20
CA TYR A 505 29.30 11.80 24.83
C TYR A 505 30.36 12.56 24.01
N HIS A 506 31.43 11.86 23.60
CA HIS A 506 32.59 12.45 22.90
C HIS A 506 32.90 11.78 21.55
N ILE A 507 31.88 11.32 20.84
CA ILE A 507 32.06 10.66 19.55
C ILE A 507 32.22 11.70 18.45
N LYS A 508 33.43 11.75 17.88
CA LYS A 508 33.84 12.74 16.89
C LYS A 508 32.90 12.79 15.69
N GLY A 509 32.34 13.97 15.43
CA GLY A 509 31.47 14.21 14.28
C GLY A 509 30.01 13.84 14.51
N CYS A 510 29.68 13.44 15.75
CA CYS A 510 28.34 13.19 16.27
C CYS A 510 28.11 13.95 17.59
N ASP A 511 29.05 14.78 18.01
CA ASP A 511 29.11 15.57 19.25
C ASP A 511 28.52 16.99 19.08
N HIS A 512 27.68 17.19 18.06
CA HIS A 512 26.99 18.45 17.85
C HIS A 512 26.00 18.74 19.01
N PRO A 513 25.69 20.03 19.29
CA PRO A 513 24.67 20.40 20.27
C PRO A 513 23.30 19.77 19.99
N ASP A 514 22.39 19.90 20.95
CA ASP A 514 20.99 19.53 20.78
C ASP A 514 20.38 20.16 19.52
N VAL A 515 19.50 19.42 18.86
CA VAL A 515 18.80 19.89 17.66
C VAL A 515 17.39 20.34 18.03
N ASP A 516 17.10 21.64 17.84
CA ASP A 516 15.73 22.15 17.91
C ASP A 516 15.01 21.82 16.59
N LEU A 517 14.03 20.91 16.65
CA LEU A 517 13.25 20.51 15.48
C LEU A 517 12.47 21.66 14.88
N ARG A 518 11.87 22.53 15.69
CA ARG A 518 11.05 23.65 15.18
C ARG A 518 11.93 24.64 14.44
N GLU A 519 13.09 24.97 15.00
CA GLU A 519 14.04 25.85 14.32
C GLU A 519 14.58 25.21 13.04
N LEU A 520 14.89 23.90 13.08
CA LEU A 520 15.39 23.16 11.92
C LEU A 520 14.36 23.12 10.78
N LEU A 521 13.09 22.79 11.09
CA LEU A 521 12.01 22.71 10.10
C LEU A 521 11.70 24.08 9.52
N ARG A 522 11.65 25.13 10.36
CA ARG A 522 11.45 26.52 9.89
C ARG A 522 12.53 27.00 8.92
N LYS A 523 13.77 26.50 9.06
CA LYS A 523 14.88 26.84 8.15
C LYS A 523 14.94 25.94 6.91
N HIS A 524 14.29 24.79 6.94
CA HIS A 524 14.32 23.81 5.86
C HIS A 524 13.28 24.16 4.79
N THR A 525 13.74 24.77 3.71
CA THR A 525 12.91 25.10 2.54
C THR A 525 13.28 24.25 1.33
N PRO A 526 12.38 24.07 0.34
CA PRO A 526 12.66 23.41 -0.93
C PRO A 526 13.95 23.91 -1.58
N LYS A 527 14.12 25.23 -1.66
CA LYS A 527 15.31 25.88 -2.22
C LYS A 527 16.59 25.50 -1.46
N SER A 528 16.54 25.53 -0.12
CA SER A 528 17.71 25.13 0.70
C SER A 528 18.07 23.65 0.53
N ALA A 529 17.06 22.79 0.30
CA ALA A 529 17.24 21.36 0.07
C ALA A 529 17.90 21.10 -1.29
N GLU A 530 17.43 21.77 -2.34
CA GLU A 530 18.01 21.72 -3.69
C GLU A 530 19.47 22.18 -3.70
N GLU A 531 19.76 23.35 -3.10
CA GLU A 531 21.11 23.89 -3.01
C GLU A 531 22.05 22.93 -2.28
N ARG A 532 21.59 22.31 -1.19
CA ARG A 532 22.38 21.30 -0.46
C ARG A 532 22.59 20.04 -1.29
N TYR A 533 21.56 19.53 -1.96
CA TYR A 533 21.68 18.34 -2.82
C TYR A 533 22.76 18.54 -3.89
N GLU A 534 22.74 19.67 -4.60
CA GLU A 534 23.71 19.99 -5.64
C GLU A 534 25.13 20.14 -5.09
N GLN A 535 25.31 20.88 -3.99
CA GLN A 535 26.62 21.02 -3.34
C GLN A 535 27.20 19.66 -2.90
N ASN A 536 26.34 18.82 -2.31
CA ASN A 536 26.70 17.48 -1.86
C ASN A 536 27.05 16.56 -3.03
N LEU A 537 26.31 16.65 -4.14
CA LEU A 537 26.58 15.86 -5.34
C LEU A 537 27.91 16.28 -6.00
N ILE A 538 28.20 17.58 -6.10
CA ILE A 538 29.49 18.10 -6.58
C ILE A 538 30.63 17.55 -5.73
N LEU A 539 30.49 17.60 -4.39
CA LEU A 539 31.49 17.06 -3.48
C LEU A 539 31.70 15.56 -3.69
N LEU A 540 30.63 14.78 -3.82
CA LEU A 540 30.71 13.34 -4.07
C LEU A 540 31.38 13.03 -5.41
N ALA A 541 30.98 13.72 -6.48
CA ALA A 541 31.51 13.56 -7.83
C ALA A 541 33.00 13.95 -7.94
N SER A 542 33.47 14.87 -7.10
CA SER A 542 34.88 15.31 -7.06
C SER A 542 35.86 14.29 -6.45
N SER A 543 35.35 13.15 -5.96
CA SER A 543 36.14 12.12 -5.29
C SER A 543 37.19 11.49 -6.22
N ARG A 544 38.48 11.58 -5.86
CA ARG A 544 39.60 11.12 -6.69
C ARG A 544 39.95 9.64 -6.51
N ASN A 545 39.47 9.01 -5.44
CA ASN A 545 39.73 7.60 -5.14
C ASN A 545 38.64 7.02 -4.23
N PRO A 546 38.57 5.67 -4.07
CA PRO A 546 37.56 5.02 -3.24
C PRO A 546 37.53 5.49 -1.77
N THR A 547 38.68 5.84 -1.19
CA THR A 547 38.76 6.36 0.19
C THR A 547 38.09 7.73 0.32
N GLN A 548 38.39 8.64 -0.60
CA GLN A 548 37.74 9.95 -0.65
C GLN A 548 36.24 9.81 -0.95
N PHE A 549 35.86 8.88 -1.82
CA PHE A 549 34.46 8.59 -2.11
C PHE A 549 33.71 8.11 -0.87
N ARG A 550 34.26 7.14 -0.11
CA ARG A 550 33.66 6.68 1.16
C ARG A 550 33.49 7.82 2.15
N ARG A 551 34.51 8.67 2.30
CA ARG A 551 34.46 9.84 3.18
C ARG A 551 33.39 10.84 2.76
N ASN A 552 33.33 11.17 1.47
CA ASN A 552 32.37 12.14 0.95
C ASN A 552 30.95 11.58 1.00
N ARG A 553 30.74 10.29 0.65
CA ARG A 553 29.47 9.57 0.81
C ARG A 553 28.95 9.65 2.25
N LEU A 554 29.81 9.41 3.24
CA LEU A 554 29.43 9.51 4.66
C LEU A 554 29.03 10.94 5.04
N ALA A 555 29.75 11.94 4.54
CA ALA A 555 29.49 13.34 4.85
C ALA A 555 28.23 13.89 4.15
N THR A 556 27.88 13.39 2.97
CA THR A 556 26.78 13.91 2.16
C THR A 556 25.50 13.08 2.24
N GLY A 557 25.61 11.81 2.65
CA GLY A 557 24.48 10.87 2.59
C GLY A 557 24.15 10.38 1.18
N LEU A 558 24.95 10.70 0.17
CA LEU A 558 24.68 10.34 -1.23
C LEU A 558 25.58 9.20 -1.72
N THR A 559 25.02 8.29 -2.51
CA THR A 559 25.73 7.17 -3.15
C THR A 559 25.91 7.39 -4.65
N LYS A 560 24.97 8.07 -5.30
CA LYS A 560 24.92 8.36 -6.74
C LYS A 560 23.99 9.55 -7.00
N PRO A 561 24.08 10.23 -8.16
CA PRO A 561 23.00 11.13 -8.56
C PRO A 561 21.72 10.34 -8.78
N THR A 562 20.57 10.95 -8.54
CA THR A 562 19.29 10.38 -8.97
C THR A 562 19.12 10.42 -10.49
N LEU A 563 18.54 9.37 -11.08
CA LEU A 563 18.20 9.33 -12.51
C LEU A 563 17.26 10.48 -12.93
N PHE A 564 16.37 10.91 -12.02
CA PHE A 564 15.41 11.99 -12.26
C PHE A 564 16.10 13.35 -12.56
N SER A 565 17.37 13.52 -12.20
CA SER A 565 18.18 14.71 -12.57
C SER A 565 18.50 14.82 -14.07
N GLY A 566 18.15 13.79 -14.86
CA GLY A 566 18.18 13.82 -16.32
C GLY A 566 16.97 14.51 -16.96
N LEU A 567 15.86 14.64 -16.22
CA LEU A 567 14.65 15.29 -16.70
C LEU A 567 14.84 16.82 -16.78
N PRO A 568 14.13 17.52 -17.68
CA PRO A 568 14.14 18.98 -17.70
C PRO A 568 13.58 19.56 -16.40
N SER A 569 14.36 20.41 -15.72
CA SER A 569 13.96 21.05 -14.46
C SER A 569 12.72 21.94 -14.58
N LYS A 570 12.39 22.42 -15.78
CA LYS A 570 11.17 23.19 -16.06
C LYS A 570 9.89 22.36 -15.85
N TYR A 571 9.98 21.04 -16.01
CA TYR A 571 8.83 20.12 -16.01
C TYR A 571 8.91 19.07 -14.88
N THR A 572 9.73 19.34 -13.86
CA THR A 572 9.93 18.43 -12.73
C THR A 572 9.91 19.25 -11.44
N PHE A 573 9.35 18.67 -10.38
CA PHE A 573 9.47 19.25 -9.05
C PHE A 573 10.93 19.07 -8.59
N GLY A 574 11.45 19.99 -7.78
CA GLY A 574 12.89 20.08 -7.50
C GLY A 574 13.47 18.81 -6.89
N ILE A 575 14.80 18.62 -6.94
CA ILE A 575 15.45 17.49 -6.26
C ILE A 575 16.06 18.02 -4.96
N PRO A 576 15.69 17.51 -3.78
CA PRO A 576 15.00 16.23 -3.53
C PRO A 576 13.49 16.33 -3.29
N THR A 577 12.84 17.50 -3.40
CA THR A 577 11.43 17.67 -3.04
C THR A 577 10.45 16.87 -3.90
N LEU A 578 10.88 16.44 -5.08
CA LEU A 578 10.20 15.50 -5.96
C LEU A 578 9.88 14.16 -5.27
N PHE A 579 10.71 13.73 -4.33
CA PHE A 579 10.56 12.45 -3.65
C PHE A 579 9.51 12.58 -2.56
N GLY A 580 8.35 11.99 -2.83
CA GLY A 580 7.20 12.00 -1.94
C GLY A 580 7.47 11.24 -0.65
N LEU A 581 6.99 11.81 0.45
CA LEU A 581 7.01 11.23 1.77
C LEU A 581 5.68 10.50 2.02
N ASP A 582 5.74 9.25 2.47
CA ASP A 582 4.56 8.48 2.89
C ASP A 582 4.43 8.40 4.41
N PHE A 583 3.17 8.45 4.84
CA PHE A 583 2.76 8.59 6.23
C PHE A 583 2.27 7.27 6.86
N MET A 584 2.12 6.21 6.08
CA MET A 584 1.58 4.92 6.51
C MET A 584 2.63 4.02 7.17
N HIS A 585 3.83 3.92 6.60
CA HIS A 585 4.82 2.98 7.09
C HIS A 585 5.60 3.36 8.35
N PRO A 586 5.69 4.65 8.72
CA PRO A 586 6.17 4.98 10.05
C PRO A 586 5.36 4.26 11.15
N ILE A 587 4.10 3.88 10.89
CA ILE A 587 3.28 3.09 11.84
C ILE A 587 3.94 1.76 12.18
N LEU A 588 4.42 1.00 11.18
CA LEU A 588 5.05 -0.30 11.44
C LEU A 588 6.30 -0.13 12.32
N ASN A 589 7.14 0.83 11.96
CA ASN A 589 8.35 1.14 12.72
C ASN A 589 8.05 1.62 14.15
N LEU A 590 7.03 2.45 14.32
CA LEU A 590 6.58 2.90 15.63
C LEU A 590 6.10 1.71 16.47
N MET A 591 5.42 0.74 15.87
CA MET A 591 4.90 -0.42 16.59
C MET A 591 5.99 -1.44 16.94
N ASP A 592 6.94 -1.65 16.04
CA ASP A 592 8.14 -2.47 16.27
C ASP A 592 9.08 -1.85 17.33
N LEU A 593 8.89 -0.57 17.65
CA LEU A 593 9.57 0.10 18.75
C LEU A 593 8.76 0.09 20.06
N LEU A 594 7.56 0.66 20.02
CA LEU A 594 6.76 0.96 21.22
C LEU A 594 6.31 -0.31 21.96
N ILE A 595 5.82 -1.32 21.23
CA ILE A 595 5.36 -2.55 21.87
C ILE A 595 6.50 -3.27 22.60
N PRO A 596 7.65 -3.55 21.96
CA PRO A 596 8.76 -4.16 22.68
C PRO A 596 9.27 -3.34 23.87
N LEU A 597 9.28 -2.00 23.78
CA LEU A 597 9.64 -1.14 24.91
C LEU A 597 8.67 -1.35 26.09
N TRP A 598 7.37 -1.27 25.84
CA TRP A 598 6.36 -1.47 26.89
C TRP A 598 6.34 -2.90 27.43
N ARG A 599 6.81 -3.88 26.67
CA ARG A 599 6.95 -5.27 27.13
C ARG A 599 8.27 -5.56 27.86
N GLY A 600 9.21 -4.62 27.88
CA GLY A 600 10.56 -4.88 28.39
C GLY A 600 11.36 -5.89 27.54
N LEU A 601 10.98 -6.07 26.27
CA LEU A 601 11.60 -7.01 25.34
C LEU A 601 12.51 -6.32 24.31
N TYR A 602 12.55 -4.99 24.31
CA TYR A 602 13.45 -4.25 23.45
C TYR A 602 14.91 -4.45 23.88
N ARG A 603 15.85 -4.23 22.95
CA ARG A 603 17.27 -4.46 23.19
C ARG A 603 17.78 -3.58 24.35
N CYS A 604 18.18 -4.22 25.44
CA CYS A 604 18.80 -3.59 26.59
C CYS A 604 20.33 -3.77 26.53
N GLU A 605 21.10 -2.69 26.62
CA GLU A 605 22.57 -2.77 26.68
C GLU A 605 23.03 -3.20 28.07
N LYS A 606 24.26 -3.70 28.18
CA LYS A 606 24.82 -4.19 29.46
C LYS A 606 24.89 -3.11 30.55
N THR A 607 24.91 -1.85 30.17
CA THR A 607 24.95 -0.67 31.04
C THR A 607 23.55 -0.17 31.42
N ASP A 608 22.50 -0.80 30.90
CA ASP A 608 21.11 -0.52 31.21
C ASP A 608 20.45 -1.74 31.87
N ASN A 609 19.25 -1.53 32.43
CA ASN A 609 18.50 -2.58 33.10
C ASN A 609 17.00 -2.40 32.85
N VAL A 610 16.37 -3.45 32.32
CA VAL A 610 14.92 -3.50 32.07
C VAL A 610 14.12 -3.31 33.36
N ALA A 611 14.66 -3.71 34.52
CA ALA A 611 13.98 -3.51 35.80
C ALA A 611 13.80 -2.02 36.17
N ASP A 612 14.58 -1.13 35.56
CA ASP A 612 14.49 0.32 35.78
C ASP A 612 13.55 1.00 34.76
N TRP A 613 12.96 0.24 33.83
CA TRP A 613 12.02 0.76 32.83
C TRP A 613 10.61 0.79 33.42
N ASP A 614 10.20 1.92 33.98
CA ASP A 614 8.84 2.13 34.52
C ASP A 614 7.74 2.08 33.45
N TRP A 615 8.09 2.24 32.17
CA TRP A 615 7.21 2.02 31.02
C TRP A 615 7.03 0.55 30.64
N ALA A 616 7.84 -0.39 31.15
CA ALA A 616 7.79 -1.81 30.81
C ALA A 616 6.64 -2.56 31.54
N VAL A 617 5.41 -2.09 31.32
CA VAL A 617 4.20 -2.53 32.03
C VAL A 617 3.47 -3.72 31.39
N LEU A 618 3.75 -4.03 30.12
CA LEU A 618 3.13 -5.12 29.35
C LEU A 618 3.92 -6.43 29.51
N GLY A 619 4.12 -6.87 30.76
CA GLY A 619 4.64 -8.20 31.06
C GLY A 619 3.76 -9.31 30.46
N GLU A 620 4.23 -10.57 30.47
CA GLU A 620 3.58 -11.68 29.74
C GLU A 620 2.09 -11.87 30.10
N GLU A 621 1.73 -11.84 31.38
CA GLU A 621 0.35 -11.97 31.85
C GLU A 621 -0.53 -10.79 31.38
N VAL A 622 -0.07 -9.57 31.61
CA VAL A 622 -0.77 -8.33 31.20
C VAL A 622 -0.94 -8.29 29.68
N TRP A 623 0.10 -8.67 28.93
CA TRP A 623 0.07 -8.69 27.46
C TRP A 623 -0.90 -9.73 26.90
N ASN A 624 -0.96 -10.92 27.50
CA ASN A 624 -1.92 -11.95 27.09
C ASN A 624 -3.36 -11.53 27.39
N ALA A 625 -3.61 -10.93 28.56
CA ALA A 625 -4.91 -10.37 28.90
C ALA A 625 -5.30 -9.23 27.96
N HIS A 626 -4.38 -8.30 27.69
CA HIS A 626 -4.57 -7.21 26.75
C HIS A 626 -4.87 -7.72 25.33
N GLY A 627 -4.14 -8.74 24.87
CA GLY A 627 -4.36 -9.33 23.57
C GLY A 627 -5.70 -10.05 23.44
N ALA A 628 -6.14 -10.74 24.49
CA ALA A 628 -7.48 -11.35 24.57
C ALA A 628 -8.58 -10.29 24.51
N TRP A 629 -8.37 -9.16 25.20
CA TRP A 629 -9.32 -8.05 25.18
C TRP A 629 -9.44 -7.41 23.79
N VAL A 630 -8.32 -7.18 23.09
CA VAL A 630 -8.34 -6.72 21.68
C VAL A 630 -9.16 -7.67 20.80
N ALA A 631 -9.00 -8.98 20.98
CA ALA A 631 -9.75 -9.97 20.22
C ALA A 631 -11.25 -9.97 20.55
N GLU A 632 -11.62 -9.79 21.82
CA GLU A 632 -13.03 -9.69 22.22
C GLU A 632 -13.72 -8.49 21.59
N LEU A 633 -13.00 -7.37 21.44
CA LEU A 633 -13.55 -6.14 20.87
C LEU A 633 -13.85 -6.23 19.36
N SER A 634 -13.35 -7.27 18.68
CA SER A 634 -13.57 -7.48 17.24
C SER A 634 -15.05 -7.48 16.83
N LYS A 635 -15.95 -7.93 17.71
CA LYS A 635 -17.41 -7.96 17.50
C LYS A 635 -18.07 -6.57 17.43
N TYR A 636 -17.41 -5.54 17.95
CA TYR A 636 -17.94 -4.17 17.91
C TYR A 636 -17.50 -3.39 16.67
N PHE A 637 -16.51 -3.89 15.92
CA PHE A 637 -16.09 -3.26 14.67
C PHE A 637 -17.16 -3.49 13.60
N PRO A 638 -17.69 -2.44 12.97
CA PRO A 638 -18.61 -2.59 11.84
C PRO A 638 -17.87 -3.18 10.64
N ILE A 639 -18.60 -3.84 9.72
CA ILE A 639 -18.02 -4.46 8.51
C ILE A 639 -17.22 -3.44 7.68
N SER A 640 -17.67 -2.18 7.62
CA SER A 640 -16.94 -1.09 6.97
C SER A 640 -15.52 -0.87 7.45
N PHE A 641 -15.11 -1.39 8.61
CA PHE A 641 -13.73 -1.30 9.10
C PHE A 641 -12.83 -2.40 8.53
N ASP A 642 -13.28 -3.10 7.48
CA ASP A 642 -12.56 -4.21 6.85
C ASP A 642 -12.29 -5.31 7.89
N ASN A 643 -11.03 -5.66 8.15
CA ASN A 643 -10.67 -6.69 9.13
C ASN A 643 -10.38 -6.05 10.49
N PRO A 644 -11.04 -6.49 11.59
CA PRO A 644 -10.70 -6.04 12.93
C PRO A 644 -9.29 -6.52 13.32
N PRO A 645 -8.60 -5.79 14.21
CA PRO A 645 -7.28 -6.20 14.68
C PRO A 645 -7.36 -7.55 15.40
N ARG A 646 -6.52 -8.51 14.99
CA ARG A 646 -6.41 -9.80 15.70
C ARG A 646 -5.70 -9.62 17.04
N ASN A 647 -5.78 -10.65 17.88
CA ASN A 647 -5.04 -10.72 19.15
C ASN A 647 -3.54 -10.45 18.90
N PRO A 648 -3.00 -9.29 19.34
CA PRO A 648 -1.60 -8.96 19.11
C PRO A 648 -0.66 -9.91 19.85
N ALA A 649 -1.03 -10.43 21.02
CA ALA A 649 -0.19 -11.38 21.76
C ALA A 649 0.03 -12.69 21.01
N LEU A 650 -0.94 -13.13 20.21
CA LEU A 650 -0.85 -14.37 19.43
C LEU A 650 -0.35 -14.18 18.01
N LYS A 651 -0.56 -13.00 17.40
CA LYS A 651 -0.42 -12.81 15.95
C LYS A 651 0.60 -11.76 15.52
N ILE A 652 1.12 -10.95 16.44
CA ILE A 652 2.03 -9.85 16.08
C ILE A 652 3.26 -10.33 15.29
N ASN A 653 3.78 -11.51 15.63
CA ASN A 653 4.95 -12.12 14.97
C ASN A 653 4.60 -13.05 13.80
N SER A 654 3.33 -13.14 13.39
CA SER A 654 2.87 -14.09 12.36
C SER A 654 2.12 -13.42 11.21
N GLY A 655 2.61 -12.26 10.75
CA GLY A 655 2.02 -11.50 9.63
C GLY A 655 0.87 -10.58 10.06
N TYR A 656 1.08 -9.83 11.14
CA TYR A 656 0.20 -8.72 11.54
C TYR A 656 0.34 -7.58 10.53
N LYS A 657 -0.77 -7.13 9.95
CA LYS A 657 -0.75 -6.19 8.83
C LYS A 657 -0.70 -4.74 9.33
N CYS A 658 -0.19 -3.83 8.49
CA CYS A 658 -0.15 -2.39 8.78
C CYS A 658 -1.53 -1.82 9.16
N TYR A 659 -2.60 -2.23 8.46
CA TYR A 659 -3.95 -1.81 8.81
C TYR A 659 -4.43 -2.33 10.17
N GLU A 660 -4.00 -3.52 10.60
CA GLU A 660 -4.32 -4.02 11.95
C GLU A 660 -3.59 -3.20 13.02
N PHE A 661 -2.33 -2.83 12.79
CA PHE A 661 -1.60 -1.91 13.66
C PHE A 661 -2.27 -0.53 13.73
N LEU A 662 -2.78 -0.03 12.60
CA LEU A 662 -3.52 1.22 12.55
C LEU A 662 -4.79 1.16 13.42
N MET A 663 -5.60 0.10 13.29
CA MET A 663 -6.81 -0.06 14.13
C MET A 663 -6.46 -0.29 15.61
N TYR A 664 -5.42 -1.09 15.88
CA TYR A 664 -5.01 -1.40 17.23
C TYR A 664 -4.45 -0.17 17.95
N LEU A 665 -3.39 0.46 17.46
CA LEU A 665 -2.74 1.57 18.16
C LEU A 665 -3.59 2.85 18.08
N PHE A 666 -3.98 3.25 16.88
CA PHE A 666 -4.63 4.54 16.65
C PHE A 666 -6.14 4.48 16.83
N GLY A 667 -6.75 3.30 16.83
CA GLY A 667 -8.15 3.11 17.16
C GLY A 667 -8.35 2.77 18.64
N LEU A 668 -7.94 1.57 19.04
CA LEU A 668 -8.19 1.00 20.37
C LEU A 668 -7.22 1.52 21.46
N GLY A 669 -5.97 1.78 21.09
CA GLY A 669 -4.89 2.12 22.02
C GLY A 669 -5.20 3.20 23.06
N PRO A 670 -5.86 4.33 22.71
CA PRO A 670 -6.23 5.35 23.68
C PRO A 670 -7.10 4.84 24.83
N ALA A 671 -8.03 3.92 24.57
CA ALA A 671 -8.88 3.34 25.60
C ALA A 671 -8.16 2.19 26.32
N LEU A 672 -7.55 1.27 25.58
CA LEU A 672 -7.02 0.03 26.16
C LEU A 672 -5.72 0.19 26.93
N LEU A 673 -4.94 1.25 26.66
CA LEU A 673 -3.67 1.50 27.35
C LEU A 673 -3.80 2.54 28.47
N TYR A 674 -4.97 3.15 28.64
CA TYR A 674 -5.25 4.06 29.75
C TYR A 674 -5.19 3.32 31.08
N GLY A 675 -4.50 3.85 32.09
CA GLY A 675 -4.33 3.18 33.38
C GLY A 675 -3.41 1.94 33.36
N ILE A 676 -3.03 1.42 32.19
CA ILE A 676 -1.94 0.43 32.04
C ILE A 676 -0.61 1.15 31.87
N LEU A 677 -0.51 2.08 30.92
CA LEU A 677 0.66 2.93 30.76
C LEU A 677 0.68 4.02 31.85
N PRO A 678 1.85 4.33 32.45
CA PRO A 678 1.95 5.46 33.35
C PRO A 678 1.61 6.78 32.62
N GLY A 679 1.05 7.74 33.37
CA GLY A 679 0.37 8.90 32.79
C GLY A 679 1.20 9.75 31.82
N ASN A 680 2.51 9.88 32.03
CA ASN A 680 3.43 10.58 31.13
C ASN A 680 3.59 9.84 29.79
N TYR A 681 3.82 8.53 29.81
CA TYR A 681 3.92 7.69 28.60
C TYR A 681 2.60 7.62 27.84
N TYR A 682 1.49 7.50 28.56
CA TYR A 682 0.14 7.52 27.98
C TYR A 682 -0.14 8.85 27.26
N ARG A 683 0.15 10.00 27.89
CA ARG A 683 -0.04 11.30 27.25
C ARG A 683 0.85 11.49 26.03
N ASN A 684 2.09 11.01 26.07
CA ASN A 684 2.98 11.03 24.92
C ASN A 684 2.41 10.20 23.75
N LEU A 685 1.91 8.98 24.04
CA LEU A 685 1.18 8.16 23.06
C LEU A 685 -0.05 8.89 22.48
N CYS A 686 -0.88 9.51 23.32
CA CYS A 686 -2.03 10.27 22.86
C CYS A 686 -1.64 11.48 21.98
N SER A 687 -0.50 12.12 22.25
CA SER A 687 0.02 13.19 21.38
C SER A 687 0.35 12.66 19.99
N LEU A 688 1.04 11.51 19.91
CA LEU A 688 1.32 10.82 18.64
C LEU A 688 0.01 10.49 17.91
N ILE A 689 -0.94 9.85 18.60
CA ILE A 689 -2.21 9.42 18.01
C ILE A 689 -3.01 10.61 17.50
N ARG A 690 -3.08 11.73 18.25
CA ARG A 690 -3.78 12.95 17.82
C ARG A 690 -3.17 13.51 16.54
N GLY A 691 -1.85 13.65 16.49
CA GLY A 691 -1.15 14.14 15.30
C GLY A 691 -1.42 13.27 14.07
N TYR A 692 -1.34 11.94 14.22
CA TYR A 692 -1.65 11.01 13.12
C TYR A 692 -3.12 11.03 12.70
N ARG A 693 -4.06 11.03 13.65
CA ARG A 693 -5.50 11.05 13.32
C ARG A 693 -5.88 12.30 12.51
N LEU A 694 -5.27 13.45 12.80
CA LEU A 694 -5.44 14.68 12.03
C LEU A 694 -4.88 14.54 10.61
N LEU A 695 -3.65 14.03 10.45
CA LEU A 695 -3.01 13.88 9.13
C LEU A 695 -3.64 12.80 8.25
N LEU A 696 -4.42 11.88 8.83
CA LEU A 696 -5.18 10.86 8.10
C LEU A 696 -6.56 11.37 7.63
N GLN A 697 -6.94 12.61 7.96
CA GLN A 697 -8.15 13.23 7.43
C GLN A 697 -7.98 13.52 5.94
N TYR A 698 -9.07 13.40 5.18
CA TYR A 698 -9.06 13.75 3.76
C TYR A 698 -9.05 15.27 3.56
N GLU A 699 -9.82 16.00 4.37
CA GLU A 699 -9.73 17.45 4.48
C GLU A 699 -9.10 17.81 5.83
N ILE A 700 -8.06 18.65 5.79
CA ILE A 700 -7.38 19.10 7.00
C ILE A 700 -7.36 20.63 7.02
N SER A 701 -7.82 21.25 8.12
CA SER A 701 -7.79 22.71 8.22
C SER A 701 -6.37 23.21 8.54
N VAL A 702 -6.12 24.52 8.33
CA VAL A 702 -4.84 25.13 8.71
C VAL A 702 -4.55 24.94 10.21
N ALA A 703 -5.56 25.09 11.05
CA ALA A 703 -5.43 24.88 12.49
C ALA A 703 -5.13 23.41 12.84
N ASP A 704 -5.69 22.46 12.09
CA ASP A 704 -5.41 21.03 12.29
C ASP A 704 -3.98 20.67 11.85
N VAL A 705 -3.45 21.28 10.79
CA VAL A 705 -2.04 21.13 10.38
C VAL A 705 -1.11 21.64 11.48
N ASP A 706 -1.38 22.84 12.01
CA ASP A 706 -0.60 23.42 13.10
C ASP A 706 -0.67 22.56 14.38
N GLU A 707 -1.85 22.02 14.70
CA GLU A 707 -1.99 21.10 15.83
C GLU A 707 -1.19 19.80 15.59
N ALA A 708 -1.31 19.21 14.40
CA ALA A 708 -0.62 17.97 14.06
C ALA A 708 0.91 18.13 14.15
N GLU A 709 1.48 19.20 13.58
CA GLU A 709 2.90 19.50 13.67
C GLU A 709 3.32 19.63 15.14
N ASN A 710 2.61 20.45 15.93
CA ASN A 710 2.94 20.65 17.33
C ASN A 710 2.87 19.35 18.14
N ARG A 711 1.87 18.50 17.91
CA ARG A 711 1.68 17.22 18.60
C ARG A 711 2.77 16.21 18.27
N LEU A 712 3.18 16.13 17.00
CA LEU A 712 4.23 15.21 16.56
C LEU A 712 5.62 15.64 17.03
N ILE A 713 5.94 16.94 16.99
CA ILE A 713 7.20 17.45 17.53
C ILE A 713 7.25 17.24 19.05
N THR A 714 6.16 17.56 19.76
CA THR A 714 6.07 17.33 21.21
C THR A 714 6.23 15.85 21.55
N PHE A 715 5.65 14.96 20.75
CA PHE A 715 5.84 13.52 20.91
C PHE A 715 7.33 13.14 20.80
N ALA A 716 8.02 13.57 19.74
CA ALA A 716 9.42 13.23 19.51
C ALA A 716 10.33 13.76 20.64
N GLU A 717 10.14 15.01 21.07
CA GLU A 717 10.92 15.64 22.13
C GLU A 717 10.72 14.93 23.48
N SER A 718 9.46 14.75 23.89
CA SER A 718 9.15 14.09 25.17
C SER A 718 9.46 12.59 25.14
N PHE A 719 9.46 11.96 23.97
CA PHE A 719 9.91 10.58 23.83
C PHE A 719 11.41 10.46 24.16
N GLU A 720 12.26 11.34 23.61
CA GLU A 720 13.68 11.33 23.96
C GLU A 720 13.91 11.61 25.44
N ASP A 721 13.20 12.58 26.02
CA ASP A 721 13.31 12.91 27.45
C ASP A 721 13.00 11.71 28.35
N MET A 722 11.96 10.94 28.04
CA MET A 722 11.47 9.87 28.92
C MET A 722 12.10 8.50 28.64
N TYR A 723 12.36 8.15 27.37
CA TYR A 723 12.86 6.83 27.00
C TYR A 723 14.39 6.82 26.81
N VAL A 724 14.94 7.85 26.17
CA VAL A 724 16.40 7.92 25.89
C VAL A 724 17.17 8.51 27.07
N GLU A 725 16.59 9.48 27.78
CA GLU A 725 17.13 10.12 29.00
C GLU A 725 18.56 10.66 28.82
N ARG A 726 18.91 11.11 27.60
CA ARG A 726 20.28 11.50 27.22
C ARG A 726 21.33 10.44 27.53
N ARG A 727 20.97 9.16 27.50
CA ARG A 727 21.92 8.07 27.71
C ARG A 727 22.44 7.53 26.38
N ALA A 728 23.77 7.49 26.24
CA ALA A 728 24.42 7.04 25.01
C ALA A 728 24.08 5.57 24.65
N ASP A 729 23.84 4.74 25.67
CA ASP A 729 23.46 3.34 25.50
C ASP A 729 21.99 3.12 25.10
N ARG A 730 21.14 4.17 25.18
CA ARG A 730 19.72 4.16 24.79
C ARG A 730 19.39 4.93 23.51
N ILE A 731 20.36 5.52 22.81
CA ILE A 731 20.08 6.29 21.57
C ILE A 731 19.42 5.46 20.45
N HIS A 732 19.49 4.13 20.53
CA HIS A 732 18.80 3.22 19.61
C HIS A 732 17.31 3.06 19.90
N PHE A 733 16.79 3.67 20.96
CA PHE A 733 15.35 3.73 21.24
C PHE A 733 14.63 4.76 20.38
N VAL A 734 15.35 5.67 19.71
CA VAL A 734 14.72 6.71 18.89
C VAL A 734 14.03 6.07 17.68
N PRO A 735 12.76 6.41 17.39
CA PRO A 735 12.04 5.85 16.25
C PRO A 735 12.73 6.14 14.92
N GLU A 736 12.94 5.09 14.13
CA GLU A 736 13.31 5.22 12.74
C GLU A 736 12.05 5.52 11.91
N THR A 737 12.01 6.59 11.12
CA THR A 737 10.90 6.84 10.20
C THR A 737 11.20 6.23 8.84
N SER A 738 10.42 5.24 8.43
CA SER A 738 10.41 4.62 7.10
C SER A 738 9.13 5.01 6.34
N MET A 739 9.19 5.07 5.02
CA MET A 739 8.13 5.47 4.08
C MET A 739 7.82 4.33 3.09
N ARG A 740 6.60 4.27 2.55
CA ARG A 740 6.19 3.37 1.45
C ARG A 740 5.16 4.01 0.53
N GLU A 741 4.29 3.30 -0.19
CA GLU A 741 3.14 3.96 -0.84
C GLU A 741 1.95 3.01 -0.98
N TRP A 742 0.73 3.47 -0.71
CA TRP A 742 -0.46 2.60 -0.75
C TRP A 742 -0.88 2.20 -2.17
N ALA A 743 -0.82 3.11 -3.15
CA ALA A 743 -1.45 2.89 -4.46
C ALA A 743 -0.88 1.66 -5.20
N ILE A 744 0.42 1.42 -5.07
CA ILE A 744 1.11 0.29 -5.68
C ILE A 744 0.82 -1.03 -4.94
N GLU A 745 0.71 -1.04 -3.61
CA GLU A 745 0.30 -2.21 -2.82
C GLU A 745 -1.10 -2.71 -3.20
N CYS A 746 -2.06 -1.78 -3.40
CA CYS A 746 -3.40 -2.14 -3.89
C CYS A 746 -3.37 -2.80 -5.27
N MET A 747 -2.49 -2.33 -6.17
CA MET A 747 -2.32 -2.93 -7.49
C MET A 747 -1.71 -4.32 -7.39
N PHE A 748 -0.71 -4.52 -6.52
CA PHE A 748 -0.15 -5.83 -6.25
C PHE A 748 -1.17 -6.81 -5.69
N GLY A 749 -1.93 -6.42 -4.67
CA GLY A 749 -2.98 -7.26 -4.10
C GLY A 749 -4.00 -7.66 -5.17
N SER A 750 -4.45 -6.69 -5.97
CA SER A 750 -5.41 -6.98 -7.02
C SER A 750 -4.89 -7.85 -8.17
N LEU A 751 -3.63 -7.74 -8.55
CA LEU A 751 -3.03 -8.62 -9.57
C LEU A 751 -2.72 -9.99 -8.97
N GLY A 752 -2.41 -10.06 -7.67
CA GLY A 752 -2.25 -11.28 -6.91
C GLY A 752 -3.55 -12.09 -6.83
N ASP A 753 -4.69 -11.44 -6.57
CA ASP A 753 -6.02 -12.08 -6.57
C ASP A 753 -6.38 -12.71 -7.93
N GLU A 754 -5.83 -12.17 -9.03
CA GLU A 754 -6.05 -12.65 -10.40
C GLU A 754 -5.05 -13.74 -10.82
N LEU A 755 -4.03 -14.03 -10.00
CA LEU A 755 -2.98 -14.99 -10.31
C LEU A 755 -3.47 -16.43 -10.08
N GLN A 756 -3.90 -17.09 -11.16
CA GLN A 756 -4.39 -18.48 -11.08
C GLN A 756 -3.38 -19.57 -11.52
N GLN A 757 -2.18 -19.18 -12.00
CA GLN A 757 -1.18 -20.13 -12.49
C GLN A 757 0.12 -20.08 -11.69
N HIS A 758 0.37 -21.14 -10.92
CA HIS A 758 1.56 -21.33 -10.08
C HIS A 758 2.85 -21.75 -10.81
N SER A 759 2.79 -22.23 -12.06
CA SER A 759 3.94 -22.82 -12.76
C SER A 759 4.83 -21.81 -13.49
N ASN A 760 4.30 -20.64 -13.86
CA ASN A 760 5.07 -19.52 -14.41
C ASN A 760 4.53 -18.18 -13.89
N PRO A 761 4.67 -17.92 -12.58
CA PRO A 761 4.01 -16.81 -11.89
C PRO A 761 4.43 -15.45 -12.47
N TYR A 762 5.72 -15.26 -12.81
CA TYR A 762 6.24 -13.97 -13.26
C TYR A 762 5.78 -13.60 -14.67
N ALA A 763 5.80 -14.56 -15.61
CA ALA A 763 5.32 -14.30 -16.96
C ALA A 763 3.80 -14.11 -16.98
N HIS A 764 3.08 -14.88 -16.16
CA HIS A 764 1.64 -14.72 -16.01
C HIS A 764 1.30 -13.35 -15.39
N PHE A 765 2.00 -12.94 -14.35
CA PHE A 765 1.82 -11.63 -13.72
C PHE A 765 2.11 -10.48 -14.70
N THR A 766 3.17 -10.60 -15.51
CA THR A 766 3.48 -9.62 -16.56
C THR A 766 2.37 -9.53 -17.61
N ALA A 767 1.83 -10.68 -18.04
CA ALA A 767 0.72 -10.71 -18.98
C ALA A 767 -0.58 -10.10 -18.39
N LEU A 768 -0.89 -10.40 -17.12
CA LEU A 768 -1.99 -9.78 -16.38
C LEU A 768 -1.80 -8.26 -16.28
N GLY A 769 -0.56 -7.81 -16.05
CA GLY A 769 -0.18 -6.40 -16.03
C GLY A 769 -0.43 -5.68 -17.36
N ILE A 770 0.02 -6.25 -18.48
CA ILE A 770 -0.23 -5.69 -19.82
C ILE A 770 -1.73 -5.61 -20.10
N ARG A 771 -2.46 -6.70 -19.80
CA ARG A 771 -3.91 -6.74 -19.96
C ARG A 771 -4.58 -5.67 -19.10
N ARG A 772 -4.13 -5.48 -17.85
CA ARG A 772 -4.63 -4.44 -16.95
C ARG A 772 -4.47 -3.05 -17.57
N CYS A 773 -3.32 -2.74 -18.17
CA CYS A 773 -3.12 -1.48 -18.90
C CYS A 773 -4.16 -1.29 -19.99
N GLN A 774 -4.36 -2.32 -20.81
CA GLN A 774 -5.31 -2.30 -21.94
C GLN A 774 -6.75 -2.10 -21.44
N VAL A 775 -7.17 -2.85 -20.41
CA VAL A 775 -8.51 -2.73 -19.82
C VAL A 775 -8.71 -1.34 -19.19
N ASN A 776 -7.74 -0.85 -18.42
CA ASN A 776 -7.83 0.46 -17.76
C ASN A 776 -7.94 1.59 -18.79
N ALA A 777 -7.15 1.51 -19.87
CA ALA A 777 -7.20 2.48 -20.95
C ALA A 777 -8.54 2.40 -21.72
N LEU A 778 -9.00 1.19 -22.08
CA LEU A 778 -10.28 0.99 -22.77
C LEU A 778 -11.45 1.52 -21.98
N THR A 779 -11.55 1.12 -20.71
CA THR A 779 -12.64 1.57 -19.86
C THR A 779 -12.60 3.08 -19.66
N THR A 780 -11.44 3.73 -19.71
CA THR A 780 -11.32 5.19 -19.66
C THR A 780 -11.84 5.88 -20.94
N ILE A 781 -11.62 5.28 -22.10
CA ILE A 781 -11.98 5.86 -23.40
C ILE A 781 -13.42 5.54 -23.81
N LEU A 782 -13.87 4.33 -23.50
CA LEU A 782 -15.22 3.83 -23.74
C LEU A 782 -15.85 3.47 -22.39
N PRO A 783 -16.31 4.48 -21.62
CA PRO A 783 -16.86 4.25 -20.28
C PRO A 783 -18.09 3.36 -20.27
N ASP A 784 -18.84 3.30 -21.37
CA ASP A 784 -20.05 2.49 -21.50
C ASP A 784 -19.76 0.98 -21.55
N LEU A 785 -18.50 0.56 -21.76
CA LEU A 785 -18.07 -0.85 -21.65
C LEU A 785 -18.12 -1.37 -20.21
N VAL A 786 -18.16 -0.48 -19.22
CA VAL A 786 -18.27 -0.87 -17.81
C VAL A 786 -19.74 -0.72 -17.38
N PRO A 787 -20.43 -1.80 -17.00
CA PRO A 787 -21.78 -1.71 -16.47
C PRO A 787 -21.77 -0.77 -15.26
N LYS A 788 -22.51 0.33 -15.33
CA LYS A 788 -22.70 1.23 -14.18
C LYS A 788 -23.46 0.44 -13.11
N LYS A 789 -22.80 0.03 -12.03
CA LYS A 789 -23.46 -0.62 -10.89
C LYS A 789 -24.43 0.40 -10.27
N GLY A 790 -25.72 0.24 -10.58
CA GLY A 790 -26.79 1.01 -9.96
C GLY A 790 -27.09 0.52 -8.54
N LEU A 791 -27.99 1.22 -7.85
CA LEU A 791 -28.52 0.75 -6.57
C LEU A 791 -29.21 -0.62 -6.75
N PRO A 792 -29.14 -1.50 -5.74
CA PRO A 792 -29.80 -2.80 -5.81
C PRO A 792 -31.31 -2.66 -5.96
N ARG A 793 -31.94 -3.66 -6.59
CA ARG A 793 -33.38 -3.67 -6.82
C ARG A 793 -34.15 -3.49 -5.50
N GLY A 794 -35.04 -2.51 -5.45
CA GLY A 794 -35.87 -2.21 -4.27
C GLY A 794 -35.22 -1.28 -3.25
N ALA A 795 -34.02 -0.74 -3.52
CA ALA A 795 -33.48 0.37 -2.75
C ALA A 795 -34.28 1.66 -3.01
N ILE A 796 -34.39 2.50 -1.98
CA ILE A 796 -35.11 3.77 -2.01
C ILE A 796 -34.06 4.89 -1.94
N PRO A 797 -33.79 5.62 -3.04
CA PRO A 797 -32.86 6.75 -3.02
C PRO A 797 -33.44 7.89 -2.18
N LEU A 798 -32.60 8.55 -1.38
CA LEU A 798 -33.02 9.59 -0.43
C LEU A 798 -32.42 10.96 -0.77
N ALA A 799 -31.09 11.05 -0.69
CA ALA A 799 -30.28 12.24 -0.99
C ALA A 799 -29.03 11.77 -1.76
N PRO A 800 -28.21 12.66 -2.36
CA PRO A 800 -27.01 12.24 -3.08
C PRO A 800 -26.12 11.32 -2.22
N GLY A 801 -25.88 10.09 -2.68
CA GLY A 801 -25.11 9.07 -1.95
C GLY A 801 -25.86 8.32 -0.86
N TYR A 802 -27.08 8.73 -0.48
CA TYR A 802 -27.91 8.05 0.53
C TYR A 802 -29.00 7.19 -0.11
N ALA A 803 -29.15 5.96 0.37
CA ALA A 803 -30.28 5.11 -0.01
C ALA A 803 -30.72 4.19 1.13
N MET A 804 -32.01 3.98 1.30
CA MET A 804 -32.52 2.93 2.18
C MET A 804 -32.51 1.60 1.42
N LEU A 805 -31.99 0.53 2.02
CA LEU A 805 -31.78 -0.74 1.32
C LEU A 805 -32.86 -1.77 1.66
N HIS A 806 -33.12 -2.66 0.70
CA HIS A 806 -34.17 -3.66 0.82
C HIS A 806 -33.79 -4.76 1.83
N ARG A 807 -34.22 -4.56 3.07
CA ARG A 807 -34.49 -5.57 4.12
C ARG A 807 -35.43 -4.88 5.10
N ALA A 808 -36.72 -5.07 4.92
CA ALA A 808 -37.77 -4.35 5.62
C ALA A 808 -38.80 -5.30 6.22
N ASP A 809 -39.52 -4.84 7.24
CA ASP A 809 -40.68 -5.54 7.77
C ASP A 809 -41.73 -5.75 6.65
N LYS A 810 -42.34 -6.94 6.63
CA LYS A 810 -43.40 -7.27 5.66
C LYS A 810 -44.70 -6.49 5.92
N CYS A 811 -44.90 -6.01 7.14
CA CYS A 811 -46.09 -5.30 7.58
C CYS A 811 -45.74 -4.18 8.58
N TYR A 812 -46.67 -3.25 8.79
CA TYR A 812 -46.54 -2.21 9.81
C TYR A 812 -46.68 -2.83 11.20
N ARG A 813 -45.75 -2.52 12.10
CA ARG A 813 -45.72 -3.02 13.48
C ARG A 813 -45.76 -1.86 14.46
N ARG A 814 -46.37 -2.08 15.62
CA ARG A 814 -46.41 -1.09 16.70
C ARG A 814 -45.02 -0.92 17.31
N VAL A 815 -44.63 0.32 17.58
CA VAL A 815 -43.37 0.67 18.26
C VAL A 815 -43.53 0.58 19.80
N ASN A 816 -42.42 0.56 20.55
CA ASN A 816 -42.49 0.65 22.02
C ASN A 816 -42.75 2.10 22.48
N GLU A 817 -43.01 2.29 23.78
CA GLU A 817 -43.40 3.60 24.34
C GLU A 817 -42.33 4.70 24.12
N PRO A 818 -41.02 4.49 24.42
CA PRO A 818 -39.99 5.48 24.11
C PRO A 818 -39.88 5.85 22.63
N GLU A 819 -40.03 4.86 21.72
CA GLU A 819 -40.04 5.09 20.28
C GLU A 819 -41.30 5.85 19.83
N GLU A 820 -42.46 5.55 20.42
CA GLU A 820 -43.74 6.23 20.14
C GLU A 820 -43.62 7.72 20.50
N ASP A 821 -43.11 8.02 21.70
CA ASP A 821 -42.89 9.39 22.19
C ASP A 821 -41.90 10.15 21.29
N ALA A 822 -40.77 9.53 20.95
CA ALA A 822 -39.76 10.14 20.06
C ALA A 822 -40.34 10.47 18.67
N ILE A 823 -41.16 9.57 18.11
CA ILE A 823 -41.83 9.80 16.83
C ILE A 823 -42.86 10.92 16.94
N MET A 824 -43.63 10.98 18.04
CA MET A 824 -44.57 12.08 18.26
C MET A 824 -43.85 13.43 18.34
N VAL A 825 -42.76 13.54 19.11
CA VAL A 825 -41.93 14.76 19.19
C VAL A 825 -41.43 15.18 17.81
N TYR A 826 -40.96 14.23 17.01
CA TYR A 826 -40.54 14.51 15.64
C TYR A 826 -41.69 14.99 14.76
N MET A 827 -42.85 14.35 14.83
CA MET A 827 -44.05 14.79 14.11
C MET A 827 -44.46 16.22 14.51
N GLU A 828 -44.33 16.60 15.78
CA GLU A 828 -44.55 17.99 16.23
C GLU A 828 -43.56 18.96 15.59
N SER A 829 -42.28 18.57 15.51
CA SER A 829 -41.20 19.40 14.94
C SER A 829 -41.33 19.65 13.44
N VAL A 830 -42.03 18.77 12.71
CA VAL A 830 -42.21 18.88 11.25
C VAL A 830 -43.19 20.00 10.88
N PHE A 831 -44.07 20.41 11.79
CA PHE A 831 -45.08 21.44 11.51
C PHE A 831 -44.83 22.74 12.28
N GLU A 832 -44.86 23.87 11.56
CA GLU A 832 -44.91 25.19 12.20
C GLU A 832 -46.25 25.43 12.92
N ASP A 833 -47.35 24.90 12.38
CA ASP A 833 -48.68 24.97 13.01
C ASP A 833 -48.91 23.76 13.92
N LYS A 834 -48.88 24.01 15.24
CA LYS A 834 -49.14 23.01 16.28
C LYS A 834 -50.50 22.30 16.15
N ARG A 835 -51.50 22.91 15.49
CA ARG A 835 -52.80 22.26 15.25
C ARG A 835 -52.70 21.16 14.20
N MET A 836 -51.88 21.36 13.18
CA MET A 836 -51.63 20.35 12.14
C MET A 836 -50.82 19.18 12.70
N ALA A 837 -49.83 19.46 13.56
CA ALA A 837 -49.10 18.44 14.30
C ALA A 837 -50.05 17.56 15.14
N ALA A 838 -50.90 18.19 15.96
CA ALA A 838 -51.85 17.46 16.79
C ALA A 838 -52.82 16.59 15.97
N GLU A 839 -53.22 17.04 14.78
CA GLU A 839 -54.06 16.25 13.89
C GLU A 839 -53.31 15.07 13.28
N ALA A 840 -52.06 15.26 12.83
CA ALA A 840 -51.24 14.20 12.29
C ALA A 840 -50.97 13.10 13.34
N ILE A 841 -50.67 13.50 14.58
CA ILE A 841 -50.45 12.57 15.71
C ILE A 841 -51.72 11.78 16.02
N ARG A 842 -52.88 12.43 16.07
CA ARG A 842 -54.17 11.75 16.29
C ARG A 842 -54.52 10.72 15.21
N GLN A 843 -54.05 10.92 13.98
CA GLN A 843 -54.31 10.02 12.85
C GLN A 843 -53.32 8.85 12.77
N TRP A 844 -52.17 8.94 13.45
CA TRP A 844 -51.16 7.89 13.44
C TRP A 844 -51.55 6.77 14.42
N ASP A 845 -51.49 5.52 13.97
CA ASP A 845 -51.91 4.34 14.76
C ASP A 845 -50.78 3.71 15.58
N GLY A 846 -49.69 4.44 15.78
CA GLY A 846 -48.49 4.00 16.49
C GLY A 846 -47.68 2.94 15.76
N LYS A 847 -47.93 2.71 14.46
CA LYS A 847 -47.23 1.68 13.67
C LYS A 847 -46.28 2.27 12.64
N VAL A 848 -45.17 1.57 12.43
CA VAL A 848 -44.18 1.89 11.39
C VAL A 848 -43.79 0.64 10.60
N ARG A 849 -43.33 0.85 9.37
CA ARG A 849 -42.61 -0.17 8.60
C ARG A 849 -41.12 0.03 8.80
N ARG A 850 -40.47 -0.92 9.47
CA ARG A 850 -39.04 -0.85 9.78
C ARG A 850 -38.19 -1.34 8.62
N PHE A 851 -37.03 -0.73 8.46
CA PHE A 851 -35.99 -1.07 7.52
C PHE A 851 -34.69 -1.30 8.28
N ALA A 852 -33.89 -2.25 7.79
CA ALA A 852 -32.72 -2.72 8.50
C ALA A 852 -31.44 -1.95 8.17
N ARG A 853 -31.39 -1.27 7.02
CA ARG A 853 -30.15 -0.80 6.41
C ARG A 853 -30.29 0.53 5.66
N ALA A 854 -29.28 1.38 5.76
CA ALA A 854 -29.11 2.59 4.96
C ALA A 854 -27.69 2.69 4.41
N LEU A 855 -27.56 2.93 3.10
CA LEU A 855 -26.31 3.30 2.43
C LEU A 855 -26.00 4.76 2.70
N LEU A 856 -24.74 5.05 3.02
CA LEU A 856 -24.18 6.37 3.24
C LEU A 856 -23.30 6.82 2.05
N PRO A 857 -23.06 8.13 1.85
CA PRO A 857 -22.25 8.64 0.74
C PRO A 857 -20.80 8.15 0.75
N ASN A 858 -20.29 7.80 1.93
CA ASN A 858 -18.96 7.22 2.11
C ASN A 858 -18.92 5.69 1.84
N GLY A 859 -19.97 5.12 1.24
CA GLY A 859 -20.03 3.70 0.88
C GLY A 859 -20.25 2.73 2.03
N GLN A 860 -20.31 3.21 3.29
CA GLN A 860 -20.70 2.38 4.43
C GLN A 860 -22.19 2.04 4.39
N VAL A 861 -22.56 0.90 4.98
CA VAL A 861 -23.95 0.54 5.22
C VAL A 861 -24.23 0.61 6.72
N ALA A 862 -24.98 1.64 7.13
CA ALA A 862 -25.52 1.71 8.47
C ALA A 862 -26.60 0.64 8.65
N ARG A 863 -26.48 -0.14 9.72
CA ARG A 863 -27.42 -1.21 10.11
C ARG A 863 -28.21 -0.75 11.34
N CYS A 864 -29.02 -1.64 11.91
CA CYS A 864 -29.82 -1.32 13.09
C CYS A 864 -29.95 -2.50 14.06
N ALA A 865 -30.21 -2.18 15.33
CA ALA A 865 -30.36 -3.11 16.43
C ALA A 865 -31.48 -4.13 16.18
N TRP A 866 -32.62 -3.69 15.62
CA TRP A 866 -33.75 -4.58 15.30
C TRP A 866 -33.31 -5.78 14.44
N SER A 867 -32.49 -5.52 13.42
CA SER A 867 -32.06 -6.59 12.51
C SER A 867 -30.89 -7.37 13.08
N GLU A 868 -29.89 -6.72 13.68
CA GLU A 868 -28.68 -7.41 14.14
C GLU A 868 -28.94 -8.33 15.33
N ASN A 869 -29.76 -7.89 16.29
CA ASN A 869 -30.10 -8.67 17.48
C ASN A 869 -30.89 -9.95 17.15
N GLN A 870 -31.54 -10.01 15.98
CA GLN A 870 -32.31 -11.20 15.56
C GLN A 870 -31.47 -12.26 14.85
N ASN A 871 -30.32 -11.92 14.27
CA ASN A 871 -29.51 -12.87 13.48
C ASN A 871 -28.16 -13.19 14.13
N ASN A 872 -27.99 -12.90 15.43
CA ASN A 872 -26.70 -13.04 16.14
C ASN A 872 -25.53 -12.50 15.31
N PHE A 873 -25.73 -11.32 14.72
CA PHE A 873 -24.77 -10.79 13.76
C PHE A 873 -23.42 -10.59 14.46
N THR A 874 -22.33 -11.05 13.83
CA THR A 874 -21.02 -11.15 14.48
C THR A 874 -20.36 -9.78 14.70
N ARG A 875 -20.80 -8.74 13.98
CA ARG A 875 -20.17 -7.41 13.95
C ARG A 875 -21.17 -6.24 13.96
N SER A 876 -21.07 -5.35 14.93
CA SER A 876 -22.01 -4.22 15.11
C SER A 876 -21.87 -3.13 14.03
N GLY A 877 -22.86 -3.00 13.15
CA GLY A 877 -22.96 -1.95 12.12
C GLY A 877 -23.97 -0.84 12.43
N ARG A 878 -24.51 -0.83 13.65
CA ARG A 878 -25.65 0.01 14.07
C ARG A 878 -25.28 1.30 14.81
N MET A 879 -24.00 1.52 15.08
CA MET A 879 -23.52 2.71 15.80
C MET A 879 -23.15 3.79 14.80
N VAL A 880 -23.70 5.00 14.94
CA VAL A 880 -23.58 6.06 13.93
C VAL A 880 -23.14 7.39 14.55
N LYS A 881 -22.36 8.15 13.77
CA LYS A 881 -22.09 9.57 13.99
C LYS A 881 -23.14 10.38 13.26
N VAL A 882 -23.81 11.29 13.95
CA VAL A 882 -24.97 12.03 13.46
C VAL A 882 -24.76 13.53 13.64
N GLU A 883 -25.14 14.29 12.62
CA GLU A 883 -25.18 15.74 12.67
C GLU A 883 -26.57 16.21 13.14
N THR A 884 -26.68 16.76 14.34
CA THR A 884 -27.94 17.23 14.95
C THR A 884 -28.01 18.75 14.93
N LYS A 885 -29.18 19.30 14.56
CA LYS A 885 -29.41 20.76 14.61
C LYS A 885 -29.65 21.16 16.07
N GLY A 886 -28.96 22.20 16.54
CA GLY A 886 -29.27 22.83 17.83
C GLY A 886 -30.65 23.49 17.81
N ASP A 887 -31.25 23.68 18.99
CA ASP A 887 -32.54 24.36 19.11
C ASP A 887 -32.38 25.86 18.82
N GLY A 888 -32.90 26.32 17.68
CA GLY A 888 -32.93 27.74 17.31
C GLY A 888 -31.66 28.26 16.60
N ALA A 889 -30.95 29.22 17.20
CA ALA A 889 -29.75 29.85 16.63
C ALA A 889 -28.44 29.15 17.04
N GLU A 890 -28.53 28.03 17.75
CA GLU A 890 -27.36 27.26 18.16
C GLU A 890 -26.73 26.52 16.98
N PRO A 891 -25.39 26.42 16.94
CA PRO A 891 -24.68 25.71 15.88
C PRO A 891 -25.03 24.23 15.86
N THR A 892 -24.88 23.63 14.69
CA THR A 892 -24.99 22.19 14.52
C THR A 892 -24.04 21.44 15.46
N ARG A 893 -24.53 20.38 16.10
CA ARG A 893 -23.80 19.53 17.05
C ARG A 893 -23.53 18.16 16.43
N ILE A 894 -22.42 17.55 16.81
CA ILE A 894 -22.11 16.16 16.47
C ILE A 894 -22.52 15.28 17.65
N ASP A 895 -23.36 14.29 17.37
CA ASP A 895 -23.85 13.29 18.31
C ASP A 895 -23.52 11.88 17.83
N PHE A 896 -23.64 10.92 18.75
CA PHE A 896 -23.51 9.50 18.45
C PHE A 896 -24.78 8.78 18.89
N ALA A 897 -25.20 7.78 18.12
CA ALA A 897 -26.40 7.02 18.43
C ALA A 897 -26.28 5.55 18.01
N GLU A 898 -26.96 4.67 18.75
CA GLU A 898 -27.30 3.31 18.33
C GLU A 898 -28.62 3.36 17.54
N VAL A 899 -28.59 3.02 16.25
CA VAL A 899 -29.80 2.97 15.42
C VAL A 899 -30.64 1.76 15.83
N ARG A 900 -31.87 2.01 16.29
CA ARG A 900 -32.85 0.95 16.59
C ARG A 900 -33.44 0.36 15.32
N PHE A 901 -33.90 1.23 14.42
CA PHE A 901 -34.37 0.90 13.09
C PHE A 901 -34.49 2.15 12.20
N PHE A 902 -34.51 1.93 10.89
CA PHE A 902 -34.93 2.93 9.92
C PHE A 902 -36.43 2.77 9.63
N ALA A 903 -37.12 3.82 9.24
CA ALA A 903 -38.55 3.73 8.94
C ALA A 903 -39.00 4.71 7.86
N GLU A 904 -40.07 4.32 7.17
CA GLU A 904 -40.93 5.24 6.45
C GLU A 904 -42.06 5.69 7.38
N LEU A 905 -42.07 6.97 7.72
CA LEU A 905 -43.10 7.58 8.53
C LEU A 905 -44.01 8.44 7.64
N ARG A 906 -45.28 8.07 7.55
CA ARG A 906 -46.26 8.86 6.81
C ARG A 906 -46.89 9.88 7.75
N VAL A 907 -46.62 11.16 7.49
CA VAL A 907 -47.17 12.28 8.24
C VAL A 907 -48.13 13.02 7.30
N LEU A 908 -49.44 12.85 7.53
CA LEU A 908 -50.51 13.31 6.61
C LEU A 908 -50.29 12.79 5.16
N ASN A 909 -49.91 13.70 4.25
CA ASN A 909 -49.68 13.43 2.82
C ASN A 909 -48.20 13.30 2.44
N THR A 910 -47.28 13.42 3.40
CA THR A 910 -45.84 13.39 3.16
C THR A 910 -45.22 12.15 3.79
N THR A 911 -44.35 11.46 3.05
CA THR A 911 -43.55 10.35 3.58
C THR A 911 -42.19 10.88 4.00
N HIS A 912 -41.81 10.64 5.24
CA HIS A 912 -40.51 10.97 5.80
C HIS A 912 -39.69 9.69 5.97
N HIS A 913 -38.42 9.75 5.58
CA HIS A 913 -37.47 8.65 5.75
C HIS A 913 -36.59 8.96 6.97
N ILE A 914 -36.83 8.25 8.06
CA ILE A 914 -36.27 8.55 9.38
C ILE A 914 -35.43 7.40 9.91
N ALA A 915 -34.55 7.71 10.84
CA ALA A 915 -33.90 6.78 11.73
C ALA A 915 -34.39 7.04 13.15
N VAL A 916 -34.66 5.97 13.90
CA VAL A 916 -34.93 6.03 15.34
C VAL A 916 -33.71 5.47 16.04
N GLY A 917 -33.14 6.20 16.99
CA GLY A 917 -31.91 5.79 17.67
C GLY A 917 -31.85 6.20 19.13
N SER A 918 -31.08 5.43 19.90
CA SER A 918 -30.71 5.71 21.28
C SER A 918 -29.41 6.50 21.30
N PHE A 919 -29.40 7.67 21.93
CA PHE A 919 -28.26 8.57 21.90
C PHE A 919 -27.26 8.28 23.03
N PHE A 920 -25.98 8.52 22.76
CA PHE A 920 -24.94 8.53 23.77
C PHE A 920 -24.89 9.92 24.45
N GLY A 921 -24.55 9.92 25.74
CA GLY A 921 -24.37 11.13 26.53
C GLY A 921 -23.13 11.93 26.12
N LEU A 922 -22.81 12.96 26.92
CA LEU A 922 -21.59 13.74 26.73
C LEU A 922 -20.34 12.90 27.08
N PRO A 923 -19.22 13.10 26.38
CA PRO A 923 -17.98 12.43 26.73
C PRO A 923 -17.47 12.83 28.11
N ASP A 924 -16.72 11.93 28.75
CA ASP A 924 -15.96 12.29 29.93
C ASP A 924 -14.93 13.37 29.57
N ARG A 925 -15.08 14.53 30.20
CA ARG A 925 -14.25 15.70 29.89
C ARG A 925 -12.79 15.50 30.30
N TYR A 926 -12.55 14.81 31.41
CA TYR A 926 -11.19 14.57 31.88
C TYR A 926 -10.44 13.63 30.93
N LEU A 927 -11.03 12.49 30.55
CA LEU A 927 -10.43 11.55 29.61
C LEU A 927 -10.17 12.21 28.26
N LEU A 928 -11.14 12.99 27.77
CA LEU A 928 -11.02 13.70 26.50
C LEU A 928 -9.88 14.73 26.54
N ASP A 929 -9.82 15.59 27.56
CA ASP A 929 -8.80 16.63 27.68
C ASP A 929 -7.40 16.02 27.94
N PHE A 930 -7.31 15.01 28.81
CA PHE A 930 -6.05 14.33 29.16
C PHE A 930 -5.43 13.59 27.97
N SER A 931 -6.27 13.03 27.09
CA SER A 931 -5.87 12.28 25.89
C SER A 931 -5.80 13.14 24.62
N TYR A 932 -5.90 14.47 24.71
CA TYR A 932 -5.93 15.38 23.55
C TYR A 932 -7.02 15.03 22.53
N GLY A 933 -8.19 14.63 23.02
CA GLY A 933 -9.34 14.26 22.19
C GLY A 933 -9.26 12.85 21.60
N THR A 934 -8.31 12.00 22.02
CA THR A 934 -8.15 10.66 21.43
C THR A 934 -8.94 9.56 22.13
N TYR A 935 -9.23 9.74 23.43
CA TYR A 935 -10.06 8.85 24.23
C TYR A 935 -11.40 9.52 24.52
N TRP A 936 -12.39 9.18 23.68
CA TRP A 936 -13.77 9.60 23.83
C TRP A 936 -14.58 8.44 24.42
N SER A 937 -15.18 8.65 25.58
CA SER A 937 -15.98 7.67 26.31
C SER A 937 -17.23 8.34 26.83
N ALA A 938 -18.40 7.73 26.65
CA ALA A 938 -19.70 8.27 27.09
C ALA A 938 -20.66 7.16 27.54
N GLN A 939 -21.64 7.51 28.39
CA GLN A 939 -22.71 6.60 28.78
C GLN A 939 -23.72 6.39 27.64
N HIS A 940 -24.23 5.17 27.51
CA HIS A 940 -25.33 4.86 26.59
C HIS A 940 -26.68 4.99 27.29
N SER A 941 -27.51 5.92 26.83
CA SER A 941 -28.77 6.25 27.51
C SER A 941 -29.91 5.25 27.27
N GLY A 942 -29.75 4.27 26.37
CA GLY A 942 -30.76 3.24 26.15
C GLY A 942 -32.16 3.79 25.83
N ASP A 943 -33.16 3.44 26.64
CA ASP A 943 -34.55 3.93 26.52
C ASP A 943 -34.76 5.36 27.04
N ASP A 944 -33.82 5.92 27.80
CA ASP A 944 -33.96 7.24 28.43
C ASP A 944 -33.74 8.40 27.44
N ASP A 945 -33.08 8.14 26.31
CA ASP A 945 -32.80 9.16 25.27
C ASP A 945 -32.97 8.60 23.86
N VAL A 946 -34.23 8.29 23.52
CA VAL A 946 -34.63 7.87 22.16
C VAL A 946 -35.05 9.10 21.37
N ARG A 947 -34.44 9.30 20.20
CA ARG A 947 -34.80 10.41 19.29
C ARG A 947 -34.95 9.93 17.86
N VAL A 948 -35.66 10.74 17.08
CA VAL A 948 -35.83 10.54 15.64
C VAL A 948 -35.02 11.59 14.89
N PHE A 949 -34.28 11.15 13.88
CA PHE A 949 -33.46 12.02 13.03
C PHE A 949 -33.55 11.58 11.57
N ALA A 950 -33.23 12.50 10.65
CA ALA A 950 -33.28 12.23 9.23
C ALA A 950 -32.10 11.33 8.82
N ILE A 951 -32.32 10.33 7.95
CA ILE A 951 -31.23 9.45 7.48
C ILE A 951 -30.05 10.24 6.88
N PRO A 952 -30.27 11.32 6.09
CA PRO A 952 -29.17 12.14 5.56
C PRO A 952 -28.33 12.89 6.61
N SER A 953 -28.70 12.88 7.89
CA SER A 953 -27.87 13.43 8.98
C SER A 953 -26.81 12.44 9.48
N ILE A 954 -26.86 11.17 9.06
CA ILE A 954 -25.86 10.17 9.42
C ILE A 954 -24.60 10.40 8.62
N MET A 955 -23.52 10.79 9.30
CA MET A 955 -22.23 11.08 8.67
C MET A 955 -21.43 9.79 8.39
N SER A 956 -21.41 8.86 9.34
CA SER A 956 -20.63 7.63 9.26
C SER A 956 -21.11 6.57 10.24
N VAL A 957 -20.77 5.31 9.94
CA VAL A 957 -20.82 4.20 10.89
C VAL A 957 -19.51 4.19 11.69
N VAL A 958 -19.61 4.08 13.00
CA VAL A 958 -18.48 4.09 13.95
C VAL A 958 -18.48 2.80 14.78
N MET A 959 -17.37 2.52 15.46
CA MET A 959 -17.35 1.51 16.51
C MET A 959 -17.65 2.19 17.85
N MET A 960 -18.59 1.61 18.60
CA MET A 960 -18.78 1.87 20.02
C MET A 960 -18.65 0.54 20.76
N ALA A 961 -17.76 0.46 21.74
CA ALA A 961 -17.61 -0.74 22.57
C ALA A 961 -17.56 -0.42 24.06
N PRO A 962 -17.95 -1.37 24.93
CA PRO A 962 -17.90 -1.19 26.37
C PRO A 962 -16.52 -0.73 26.85
N ASP A 963 -16.52 0.32 27.67
CA ASP A 963 -15.30 0.90 28.21
C ASP A 963 -14.93 0.26 29.56
N LEU A 964 -14.38 -0.94 29.48
CA LEU A 964 -14.00 -1.72 30.66
C LEU A 964 -12.87 -1.05 31.47
N GLN A 965 -12.00 -0.27 30.83
CA GLN A 965 -10.90 0.40 31.53
C GLN A 965 -11.39 1.56 32.39
N CYS A 966 -12.31 2.35 31.86
CA CYS A 966 -12.98 3.39 32.63
C CYS A 966 -13.72 2.78 33.83
N GLN A 967 -14.34 1.61 33.64
CA GLN A 967 -14.98 0.85 34.72
C GLN A 967 -14.03 0.40 35.83
N HIS A 968 -12.76 0.18 35.53
CA HIS A 968 -11.74 -0.17 36.51
C HIS A 968 -11.09 1.04 37.19
N CYS A 969 -11.15 2.23 36.57
CA CYS A 969 -10.42 3.42 37.02
C CYS A 969 -11.31 4.51 37.65
N MET A 970 -12.64 4.39 37.60
CA MET A 970 -13.60 5.35 38.15
C MET A 970 -14.50 4.73 39.23
N GLU A 971 -15.21 5.56 40.00
CA GLU A 971 -16.19 5.09 40.99
C GLU A 971 -17.34 4.31 40.31
N GLU A 972 -17.88 3.28 40.97
CA GLU A 972 -18.83 2.31 40.37
C GLU A 972 -20.10 2.93 39.75
N GLU A 973 -20.55 4.10 40.22
CA GLU A 973 -21.74 4.77 39.68
C GLU A 973 -21.46 5.51 38.36
N ASP A 974 -20.27 6.09 38.19
CA ASP A 974 -19.87 6.85 37.00
C ASP A 974 -19.40 5.97 35.83
N ALA A 975 -19.01 4.74 36.16
CA ALA A 975 -18.43 3.72 35.29
C ALA A 975 -19.45 2.88 34.49
N ARG A 976 -20.69 2.74 34.97
CA ARG A 976 -21.68 1.81 34.38
C ARG A 976 -22.13 2.26 32.99
N ASP A 977 -22.30 1.27 32.11
CA ASP A 977 -22.85 1.43 30.74
C ASP A 977 -22.12 2.47 29.85
N ARG A 978 -20.82 2.67 30.10
CA ARG A 978 -19.96 3.50 29.25
C ARG A 978 -19.43 2.76 28.04
N PHE A 979 -19.33 3.49 26.93
CA PHE A 979 -18.79 3.03 25.68
C PHE A 979 -17.75 4.03 25.16
N PHE A 980 -16.65 3.51 24.61
CA PHE A 980 -15.65 4.32 23.95
C PHE A 980 -15.80 4.26 22.42
N LEU A 981 -15.45 5.37 21.78
CA LEU A 981 -15.59 5.59 20.35
C LEU A 981 -14.30 5.23 19.61
N VAL A 982 -14.44 4.52 18.49
CA VAL A 982 -13.42 4.45 17.45
C VAL A 982 -14.03 4.81 16.10
N GLU A 983 -13.55 5.89 15.52
CA GLU A 983 -13.81 6.25 14.12
C GLU A 983 -12.79 5.55 13.22
N LYS A 984 -13.20 5.12 12.01
CA LYS A 984 -12.28 4.47 11.06
C LYS A 984 -11.22 5.49 10.62
N PRO A 985 -9.94 5.32 10.98
CA PRO A 985 -8.87 6.16 10.50
C PRO A 985 -8.82 6.15 8.97
N GLY A 986 -8.79 7.33 8.34
CA GLY A 986 -8.81 7.45 6.90
C GLY A 986 -10.10 6.96 6.22
N LEU A 987 -11.25 6.95 6.90
CA LEU A 987 -12.55 6.53 6.33
C LEU A 987 -12.86 7.20 4.99
N GLU A 988 -12.67 8.52 4.92
CA GLU A 988 -12.93 9.29 3.70
C GLU A 988 -12.00 8.87 2.55
N LEU A 989 -10.73 8.54 2.85
CA LEU A 989 -9.78 7.98 1.88
C LEU A 989 -10.17 6.55 1.45
N ALA A 990 -10.63 5.71 2.38
CA ALA A 990 -11.01 4.33 2.13
C ALA A 990 -12.27 4.21 1.26
N SER A 991 -13.31 4.99 1.57
CA SER A 991 -14.58 5.05 0.82
C SER A 991 -14.40 5.34 -0.68
N ARG A 992 -13.32 6.04 -1.02
CA ARG A 992 -13.02 6.51 -2.38
C ARG A 992 -12.23 5.52 -3.22
N ARG A 993 -11.79 4.39 -2.66
CA ARG A 993 -11.20 3.28 -3.45
C ARG A 993 -12.19 2.57 -4.35
N GLY A 994 -13.48 2.91 -4.23
CA GLY A 994 -14.54 2.30 -5.02
C GLY A 994 -14.87 0.87 -4.61
N ARG A 995 -14.38 0.42 -3.45
CA ARG A 995 -14.96 -0.74 -2.74
C ARG A 995 -16.08 -0.19 -1.87
N THR A 996 -17.30 -0.48 -2.25
CA THR A 996 -18.43 -0.32 -1.33
C THR A 996 -18.57 -1.61 -0.52
N GLU A 997 -19.15 -1.57 0.69
CA GLU A 997 -19.51 -2.82 1.40
C GLU A 997 -20.38 -3.76 0.54
N PHE A 998 -21.03 -3.21 -0.50
CA PHE A 998 -21.80 -3.97 -1.48
C PHE A 998 -20.98 -4.77 -2.48
N ASP A 999 -19.73 -4.39 -2.75
CA ASP A 999 -18.90 -5.08 -3.73
C ASP A 999 -18.30 -6.37 -3.19
N ASP A 1000 -18.08 -6.45 -1.87
CA ASP A 1000 -17.45 -7.59 -1.19
C ASP A 1000 -18.48 -8.62 -0.65
N GLY A 1001 -19.78 -8.27 -0.63
CA GLY A 1001 -20.84 -9.05 0.04
C GLY A 1001 -21.58 -10.08 -0.82
N ILE A 1002 -21.26 -10.23 -2.11
CA ILE A 1002 -22.02 -11.15 -2.99
C ILE A 1002 -21.48 -12.59 -2.95
N ASP A 1003 -20.19 -12.80 -2.66
CA ASP A 1003 -19.58 -14.13 -2.73
C ASP A 1003 -19.47 -14.86 -1.36
N SER A 1004 -19.80 -14.21 -0.23
CA SER A 1004 -19.71 -14.84 1.10
C SER A 1004 -21.05 -15.03 1.84
N GLU A 1005 -22.14 -14.41 1.40
CA GLU A 1005 -23.45 -14.50 2.08
C GLU A 1005 -24.46 -15.42 1.35
N ALA A 1006 -24.02 -16.15 0.32
CA ALA A 1006 -24.89 -17.09 -0.43
C ALA A 1006 -24.80 -18.54 0.07
N GLU A 1007 -23.96 -18.84 1.07
CA GLU A 1007 -23.77 -20.20 1.61
C GLU A 1007 -24.39 -20.44 3.01
N ASP A 1008 -25.14 -19.50 3.58
CA ASP A 1008 -25.92 -19.71 4.83
C ASP A 1008 -27.45 -19.66 4.61
#